data_AF-A0A1A8XL89-F1
#
_entry.id   AF-A0A1A8XL89-F1
#
_cell.length_a   1.000
_cell.length_b   1.000
_cell.length_c   1.000
_cell.angle_alpha   90.00
_cell.angle_beta   90.00
_cell.angle_gamma   90.00
#
_symmetry.space_group_name_H-M   'P 1'
#
loop_
_entity.id
_entity.type
_entity.pdbx_description
1 polymer ?
#
loop_
_entity_poly.entity_id
_entity_poly.type
_entity_poly.pdbx_seq_one_letter_code
_entity_poly.pdbx_strand_id
1 'polypeptide(L)'
;MGWEIHGAKAAFAEFAEDWDRLNARLCGRHPFFDSRFVGPLLDHFGDGRERLCIHRTVDGISGALILGPSGLGKWSSFCPSQVQAIPVLLEEACLLETLLAALPGLGWTLELYAVDPRYAPDFWRLSVPQIVIAHACSIGIEPTGEFTAYWRERPKNLAKNIGRYFRRAETEFSAPCLSTVVNPDDMDAAITRYGVLETSGWKGRAGTAIASDNEQGVFYSAVLLRFALTGQAAIYELHIGSHLASSRLVLSNDRMIIILKTAYDETLARFAPGRLLLFRLIEEQFALPSRKTIDFYTNATRDQKEWSTFGYTIRSHQIFRSPLYAAVFSLLKAFRQNFRDFKTSRRASSLDPLPVSVNRYESIEALTAGQYDLGEFSANQSLEASVDWLELLEKQVYADDPGVRYYVVAERQFPQVILPVRLTKKGPVRSIESLSNYYTSLYAPLVGHDGDLVDLKDLLATAGQDHGDAHVMRFTPMDPDSSTYKALLSGLRANDWIPFQFFAFGNWFLKVDGTWQDYLKKRSANLRSSIRRRCKAFAADGGTLDIVTTLEQIEEAIVDFQGIYAASWKKPEPYPEFVPSLIRQLAARGMLRLGFARLNKRTIAAQLWIVDRNKASIYKVAYDEAFASYAPGTVLTVYLMQHVIEQDHVAEVDFLIGDDGYKATWMSDRRERWGIVAYNPRTIIGFALLVNELTRVAVKAVVKRIRRTLWQVLSISRRQEVRSGSVKRTVSHRPSGDKYTG
;
A
#
# COMPACT_ATOMS: atom_id res chain seq x y z
N MET A 1 31.26 -11.96 14.59
CA MET A 1 30.38 -10.98 13.90
C MET A 1 28.95 -11.42 14.05
N GLY A 2 28.08 -10.50 14.41
CA GLY A 2 26.75 -10.75 14.94
C GLY A 2 26.31 -9.61 15.85
N TRP A 3 25.30 -9.86 16.68
CA TRP A 3 24.72 -8.86 17.56
C TRP A 3 25.50 -8.71 18.87
N GLU A 4 25.86 -7.47 19.19
CA GLU A 4 26.31 -7.00 20.50
C GLU A 4 25.17 -6.24 21.17
N ILE A 5 24.89 -6.55 22.43
CA ILE A 5 23.76 -5.99 23.17
C ILE A 5 24.27 -5.35 24.44
N HIS A 6 24.16 -4.03 24.51
CA HIS A 6 24.66 -3.20 25.61
C HIS A 6 23.52 -2.51 26.33
N GLY A 7 23.72 -2.08 27.59
CA GLY A 7 22.78 -1.19 28.26
C GLY A 7 22.78 0.17 27.58
N ALA A 8 21.65 0.61 27.00
CA ALA A 8 21.66 1.78 26.11
C ALA A 8 22.15 3.05 26.81
N LYS A 9 21.58 3.38 27.98
CA LYS A 9 21.92 4.60 28.72
C LYS A 9 23.40 4.69 29.13
N ALA A 10 24.02 3.56 29.46
CA ALA A 10 25.41 3.51 29.90
C ALA A 10 26.41 3.53 28.72
N ALA A 11 26.09 2.83 27.63
CA ALA A 11 27.03 2.61 26.53
C ALA A 11 26.85 3.57 25.35
N PHE A 12 25.69 4.22 25.18
CA PHE A 12 25.38 4.97 23.95
C PHE A 12 26.41 6.05 23.61
N ALA A 13 26.97 6.74 24.61
CA ALA A 13 28.00 7.75 24.40
C ALA A 13 29.27 7.20 23.71
N GLU A 14 29.66 5.95 24.02
CA GLU A 14 30.82 5.29 23.40
C GLU A 14 30.58 4.93 21.93
N PHE A 15 29.32 4.68 21.57
CA PHE A 15 28.91 4.31 20.21
C PHE A 15 28.36 5.49 19.40
N ALA A 16 28.33 6.71 19.95
CA ALA A 16 27.69 7.88 19.34
C ALA A 16 28.27 8.19 17.95
N GLU A 17 29.60 8.14 17.79
CA GLU A 17 30.22 8.39 16.49
C GLU A 17 29.89 7.32 15.44
N ASP A 18 29.92 6.05 15.84
CA ASP A 18 29.57 4.92 14.98
C ASP A 18 28.11 4.98 14.54
N TRP A 19 27.24 5.36 15.48
CA TRP A 19 25.83 5.60 15.25
C TRP A 19 25.60 6.72 14.23
N ASP A 20 26.28 7.85 14.38
CA ASP A 20 26.15 8.99 13.45
C ASP A 20 26.74 8.69 12.07
N ARG A 21 27.82 7.91 11.99
CA ARG A 21 28.33 7.37 10.71
C ARG A 21 27.27 6.52 10.01
N LEU A 22 26.57 5.68 10.77
CA LEU A 22 25.50 4.83 10.23
C LEU A 22 24.28 5.66 9.79
N ASN A 23 23.83 6.62 10.61
CA ASN A 23 22.77 7.58 10.25
C ASN A 23 23.13 8.38 8.99
N ALA A 24 24.38 8.82 8.85
CA ALA A 24 24.85 9.50 7.65
C ALA A 24 24.72 8.64 6.39
N ARG A 25 25.13 7.37 6.49
CA ARG A 25 25.14 6.42 5.38
C ARG A 25 23.74 5.94 4.98
N LEU A 26 22.87 5.65 5.95
CA LEU A 26 21.56 5.04 5.70
C LEU A 26 20.41 6.06 5.60
N CYS A 27 20.49 7.15 6.36
CA CYS A 27 19.36 8.08 6.54
C CYS A 27 19.73 9.54 6.22
N GLY A 28 20.92 9.79 5.65
CA GLY A 28 21.32 11.14 5.24
C GLY A 28 21.49 12.12 6.40
N ARG A 29 21.97 11.64 7.56
CA ARG A 29 22.16 12.43 8.80
C ARG A 29 20.86 12.99 9.34
N HIS A 30 19.84 12.15 9.42
CA HIS A 30 18.50 12.56 9.84
C HIS A 30 18.53 13.14 11.28
N PRO A 31 17.97 14.34 11.56
CA PRO A 31 18.13 15.00 12.86
C PRO A 31 17.54 14.22 14.04
N PHE A 32 16.40 13.53 13.89
CA PHE A 32 15.87 12.67 14.95
C PHE A 32 16.71 11.43 15.24
N PHE A 33 17.53 11.01 14.28
CA PHE A 33 18.35 9.80 14.41
C PHE A 33 19.78 10.15 14.80
N ASP A 34 20.09 11.43 15.02
CA ASP A 34 21.42 11.91 15.40
C ASP A 34 21.68 11.65 16.88
N SER A 35 22.91 11.31 17.24
CA SER A 35 23.31 11.03 18.63
C SER A 35 23.06 12.22 19.55
N ARG A 36 23.10 13.46 19.04
CA ARG A 36 22.80 14.68 19.80
C ARG A 36 21.33 14.80 20.17
N PHE A 37 20.44 14.10 19.47
CA PHE A 37 19.02 13.98 19.81
C PHE A 37 18.74 12.72 20.64
N VAL A 38 19.25 11.57 20.20
CA VAL A 38 19.00 10.26 20.82
C VAL A 38 19.64 10.14 22.21
N GLY A 39 20.83 10.71 22.42
CA GLY A 39 21.54 10.71 23.70
C GLY A 39 20.72 11.37 24.81
N PRO A 40 20.35 12.67 24.69
CA PRO A 40 19.46 13.31 25.66
C PRO A 40 18.12 12.60 25.82
N LEU A 41 17.59 12.00 24.75
CA LEU A 41 16.34 11.26 24.80
C LEU A 41 16.45 10.05 25.74
N LEU A 42 17.56 9.32 25.69
CA LEU A 42 17.88 8.23 26.62
C LEU A 42 18.16 8.73 28.05
N ASP A 43 18.86 9.86 28.17
CA ASP A 43 19.22 10.42 29.48
C ASP A 43 17.99 10.82 30.29
N HIS A 44 17.04 11.48 29.63
CA HIS A 44 15.82 12.02 30.25
C HIS A 44 14.65 11.02 30.28
N PHE A 45 14.42 10.25 29.21
CA PHE A 45 13.22 9.39 29.13
C PHE A 45 13.54 7.89 29.16
N GLY A 46 14.81 7.50 29.21
CA GLY A 46 15.23 6.11 29.35
C GLY A 46 15.17 5.65 30.80
N ASP A 47 14.54 4.49 31.02
CA ASP A 47 14.38 3.88 32.35
C ASP A 47 15.51 2.90 32.72
N GLY A 48 16.49 2.71 31.83
CA GLY A 48 17.66 1.85 32.00
C GLY A 48 17.45 0.41 31.53
N ARG A 49 16.21 0.02 31.19
CA ARG A 49 15.93 -1.30 30.61
C ARG A 49 16.19 -1.35 29.11
N GLU A 50 16.41 -0.20 28.48
CA GLU A 50 16.77 -0.10 27.08
C GLU A 50 18.11 -0.79 26.79
N ARG A 51 18.20 -1.36 25.60
CA ARG A 51 19.33 -2.11 25.09
C ARG A 51 19.73 -1.56 23.75
N LEU A 52 20.98 -1.13 23.65
CA LEU A 52 21.61 -0.75 22.39
C LEU A 52 22.07 -2.03 21.69
N CYS A 53 21.43 -2.34 20.57
CA CYS A 53 21.72 -3.53 19.76
C CYS A 53 22.57 -3.08 18.56
N ILE A 54 23.82 -3.53 18.51
CA ILE A 54 24.77 -3.22 17.43
C ILE A 54 25.07 -4.50 16.65
N HIS A 55 24.95 -4.47 15.33
CA HIS A 55 25.33 -5.58 14.46
C HIS A 55 26.67 -5.28 13.78
N ARG A 56 27.67 -6.14 14.02
CA ARG A 56 29.01 -6.02 13.42
C ARG A 56 29.27 -7.06 12.33
N THR A 57 29.85 -6.60 11.23
CA THR A 57 30.43 -7.38 10.12
C THR A 57 31.95 -7.14 10.02
N VAL A 58 32.64 -7.73 9.03
CA VAL A 58 34.11 -7.60 8.89
C VAL A 58 34.42 -6.16 8.47
N ASP A 59 33.47 -5.57 7.74
CA ASP A 59 33.56 -4.25 7.12
C ASP A 59 33.07 -3.12 8.03
N GLY A 60 32.66 -3.43 9.28
CA GLY A 60 32.24 -2.46 10.28
C GLY A 60 30.85 -2.73 10.88
N ILE A 61 30.16 -1.67 11.30
CA ILE A 61 28.80 -1.76 11.85
C ILE A 61 27.79 -1.69 10.70
N SER A 62 26.98 -2.72 10.55
CA SER A 62 25.96 -2.82 9.51
C SER A 62 24.53 -2.60 10.03
N GLY A 63 24.37 -2.44 11.35
CA GLY A 63 23.07 -2.19 11.95
C GLY A 63 23.14 -1.68 13.39
N ALA A 64 22.23 -0.79 13.76
CA ALA A 64 22.05 -0.30 15.13
C ALA A 64 20.58 0.04 15.41
N LEU A 65 20.10 -0.32 16.60
CA LEU A 65 18.79 0.08 17.11
C LEU A 65 18.72 -0.01 18.64
N ILE A 66 17.75 0.69 19.23
CA ILE A 66 17.54 0.73 20.68
C ILE A 66 16.20 0.06 21.01
N LEU A 67 16.25 -1.00 21.83
CA LEU A 67 15.10 -1.82 22.20
C LEU A 67 14.93 -1.90 23.72
N GLY A 68 13.69 -1.87 24.21
CA GLY A 68 13.34 -2.13 25.60
C GLY A 68 12.41 -3.34 25.74
N PRO A 69 12.44 -4.04 26.89
CA PRO A 69 11.48 -5.10 27.17
C PRO A 69 10.08 -4.51 27.44
N SER A 70 9.06 -4.98 26.72
CA SER A 70 7.66 -4.54 26.84
C SER A 70 6.72 -5.62 27.41
N GLY A 71 7.29 -6.72 27.90
CA GLY A 71 6.57 -7.83 28.54
C GLY A 71 7.35 -9.14 28.43
N LEU A 72 6.74 -10.24 28.86
CA LEU A 72 7.36 -11.58 28.80
C LEU A 72 7.70 -11.97 27.36
N GLY A 73 9.00 -11.90 27.02
CA GLY A 73 9.54 -12.20 25.68
C GLY A 73 9.14 -11.21 24.60
N LYS A 74 8.59 -10.04 24.97
CA LYS A 74 8.24 -8.96 24.05
C LYS A 74 9.27 -7.84 24.11
N TRP A 75 9.69 -7.38 22.94
CA TRP A 75 10.62 -6.28 22.79
C TRP A 75 9.98 -5.19 21.97
N SER A 76 10.28 -3.93 22.28
CA SER A 76 9.82 -2.79 21.51
C SER A 76 10.92 -1.76 21.33
N SER A 77 10.87 -0.99 20.25
CA SER A 77 11.71 0.17 20.06
C SER A 77 11.51 1.20 21.16
N PHE A 78 12.60 1.84 21.59
CA PHE A 78 12.54 2.99 22.48
C PHE A 78 11.88 4.18 21.76
N CYS A 79 10.63 4.49 22.14
CA CYS A 79 9.79 5.48 21.47
C CYS A 79 9.03 6.33 22.52
N PRO A 80 9.72 7.21 23.26
CA PRO A 80 9.04 8.19 24.12
C PRO A 80 8.22 9.19 23.29
N SER A 81 7.31 9.94 23.92
CA SER A 81 6.36 10.81 23.20
C SER A 81 7.00 12.01 22.49
N GLN A 82 8.27 12.32 22.80
CA GLN A 82 9.05 13.41 22.23
C GLN A 82 9.58 13.09 20.82
N VAL A 83 9.64 11.81 20.43
CA VAL A 83 10.13 11.37 19.12
C VAL A 83 8.97 10.90 18.24
N GLN A 84 8.85 11.47 17.05
CA GLN A 84 7.77 11.16 16.10
C GLN A 84 8.24 10.22 14.97
N ALA A 85 9.54 9.97 14.87
CA ALA A 85 10.11 8.90 14.07
C ALA A 85 11.33 8.28 14.74
N ILE A 86 11.35 6.96 14.89
CA ILE A 86 12.47 6.26 15.54
C ILE A 86 13.60 5.92 14.54
N PRO A 87 14.84 5.83 15.04
CA PRO A 87 15.96 5.32 14.25
C PRO A 87 15.91 3.78 14.13
N VAL A 88 15.71 3.27 12.92
CA VAL A 88 15.93 1.86 12.55
C VAL A 88 17.10 1.80 11.57
N LEU A 89 18.32 1.90 12.08
CA LEU A 89 19.52 2.01 11.27
C LEU A 89 20.00 0.62 10.86
N LEU A 90 19.41 0.03 9.82
CA LEU A 90 19.77 -1.31 9.34
C LEU A 90 20.04 -1.28 7.83
N GLU A 91 21.14 -1.90 7.40
CA GLU A 91 21.40 -2.10 5.97
C GLU A 91 20.34 -3.03 5.33
N GLU A 92 19.95 -4.08 6.05
CA GLU A 92 18.93 -5.03 5.58
C GLU A 92 17.95 -5.40 6.70
N ALA A 93 16.66 -5.53 6.35
CA ALA A 93 15.63 -5.91 7.30
C ALA A 93 15.81 -7.34 7.84
N CYS A 94 16.41 -8.25 7.05
CA CYS A 94 16.63 -9.65 7.42
C CYS A 94 17.46 -9.82 8.71
N LEU A 95 18.27 -8.81 9.07
CA LEU A 95 19.03 -8.79 10.32
C LEU A 95 18.13 -8.91 11.55
N LEU A 96 16.88 -8.42 11.50
CA LEU A 96 15.90 -8.51 12.58
C LEU A 96 15.50 -9.95 12.92
N GLU A 97 15.58 -10.88 11.96
CA GLU A 97 15.28 -12.30 12.20
C GLU A 97 16.31 -12.92 13.13
N THR A 98 17.58 -12.52 12.99
CA THR A 98 18.67 -12.97 13.86
C THR A 98 18.69 -12.22 15.20
N LEU A 99 18.25 -10.96 15.20
CA LEU A 99 18.18 -10.14 16.43
C LEU A 99 17.24 -10.75 17.46
N LEU A 100 16.05 -11.20 17.06
CA LEU A 100 15.09 -11.84 17.97
C LEU A 100 15.66 -13.08 18.69
N ALA A 101 16.63 -13.75 18.08
CA ALA A 101 17.34 -14.87 18.71
C ALA A 101 18.49 -14.42 19.62
N ALA A 102 19.09 -13.26 19.36
CA ALA A 102 20.18 -12.70 20.15
C ALA A 102 19.70 -11.94 21.39
N LEU A 103 18.46 -11.40 21.37
CA LEU A 103 17.90 -10.64 22.48
C LEU A 103 17.80 -11.49 23.78
N PRO A 104 18.02 -10.87 24.96
CA PRO A 104 17.91 -11.58 26.24
C PRO A 104 16.55 -12.26 26.45
N GLY A 105 16.58 -13.51 26.91
CA GLY A 105 15.38 -14.32 27.15
C GLY A 105 14.75 -14.89 25.87
N LEU A 106 13.57 -15.49 26.00
CA LEU A 106 12.86 -16.07 24.85
C LEU A 106 12.06 -14.98 24.11
N GLY A 107 12.76 -14.09 23.40
CA GLY A 107 12.15 -13.08 22.55
C GLY A 107 11.30 -13.72 21.45
N TRP A 108 10.01 -13.40 21.38
CA TRP A 108 9.09 -13.98 20.39
C TRP A 108 8.36 -12.93 19.53
N THR A 109 8.37 -11.66 19.92
CA THR A 109 7.87 -10.53 19.10
C THR A 109 8.71 -9.27 19.32
N LEU A 110 8.84 -8.47 18.26
CA LEU A 110 9.51 -7.18 18.22
C LEU A 110 8.57 -6.12 17.65
N GLU A 111 8.32 -5.05 18.39
CA GLU A 111 7.49 -3.92 17.97
C GLU A 111 8.34 -2.68 17.69
N LEU A 112 8.39 -2.25 16.44
CA LEU A 112 9.04 -1.01 16.00
C LEU A 112 7.94 0.04 15.79
N TYR A 113 7.87 1.04 16.67
CA TYR A 113 6.89 2.12 16.58
C TYR A 113 7.41 3.26 15.71
N ALA A 114 6.51 4.08 15.17
CA ALA A 114 6.87 5.34 14.51
C ALA A 114 8.03 5.22 13.49
N VAL A 115 8.00 4.23 12.60
CA VAL A 115 9.01 4.03 11.56
C VAL A 115 8.66 4.85 10.33
N ASP A 116 9.56 5.74 9.91
CA ASP A 116 9.44 6.46 8.64
C ASP A 116 9.85 5.54 7.48
N PRO A 117 8.94 5.19 6.55
CA PRO A 117 9.25 4.28 5.45
C PRO A 117 10.31 4.81 4.46
N ARG A 118 10.59 6.12 4.44
CA ARG A 118 11.61 6.72 3.56
C ARG A 118 13.04 6.40 4.04
N TYR A 119 13.21 6.14 5.33
CA TYR A 119 14.50 5.90 5.97
C TYR A 119 14.61 4.50 6.59
N ALA A 120 13.68 3.61 6.26
CA ALA A 120 13.62 2.25 6.80
C ALA A 120 14.13 1.21 5.79
N PRO A 121 14.67 0.08 6.26
CA PRO A 121 14.98 -1.05 5.39
C PRO A 121 13.69 -1.65 4.80
N ASP A 122 13.83 -2.38 3.69
CA ASP A 122 12.72 -3.09 3.06
C ASP A 122 12.25 -4.28 3.91
N PHE A 123 11.27 -4.02 4.79
CA PHE A 123 10.69 -5.04 5.67
C PHE A 123 10.00 -6.18 4.93
N TRP A 124 9.69 -6.06 3.63
CA TRP A 124 9.00 -7.13 2.89
C TRP A 124 9.92 -8.29 2.56
N ARG A 125 11.23 -8.10 2.72
CA ARG A 125 12.24 -9.17 2.62
C ARG A 125 12.25 -10.10 3.83
N LEU A 126 11.52 -9.78 4.90
CA LEU A 126 11.39 -10.66 6.06
C LEU A 126 10.62 -11.93 5.69
N SER A 127 11.17 -13.07 6.06
CA SER A 127 10.55 -14.40 5.94
C SER A 127 9.55 -14.69 7.07
N VAL A 128 9.58 -13.87 8.12
CA VAL A 128 8.75 -14.01 9.31
C VAL A 128 7.46 -13.17 9.23
N PRO A 129 6.37 -13.58 9.91
CA PRO A 129 5.13 -12.81 9.91
C PRO A 129 5.31 -11.44 10.54
N GLN A 130 4.63 -10.45 9.97
CA GLN A 130 4.57 -9.10 10.51
C GLN A 130 3.16 -8.51 10.44
N ILE A 131 2.84 -7.67 11.40
CA ILE A 131 1.68 -6.78 11.41
C ILE A 131 2.20 -5.36 11.21
N VAL A 132 1.57 -4.61 10.31
CA VAL A 132 1.92 -3.22 10.03
C VAL A 132 0.69 -2.36 10.27
N ILE A 133 0.86 -1.30 11.03
CA ILE A 133 -0.23 -0.41 11.46
C ILE A 133 0.18 1.02 11.10
N ALA A 134 -0.73 1.80 10.52
CA ALA A 134 -0.52 3.23 10.35
C ALA A 134 -0.38 3.89 11.74
N HIS A 135 0.72 4.60 11.96
CA HIS A 135 1.02 5.27 13.22
C HIS A 135 0.58 6.73 13.17
N ALA A 136 0.97 7.45 12.11
CA ALA A 136 0.59 8.84 11.87
C ALA A 136 0.68 9.18 10.38
N CYS A 137 -0.13 10.12 9.92
CA CYS A 137 -0.01 10.67 8.57
C CYS A 137 0.79 11.98 8.64
N SER A 138 2.05 11.96 8.23
CA SER A 138 2.93 13.13 8.23
C SER A 138 2.98 13.80 6.86
N ILE A 139 3.46 15.03 6.83
CA ILE A 139 3.51 15.89 5.65
C ILE A 139 4.82 16.65 5.59
N GLY A 140 5.17 17.12 4.40
CA GLY A 140 6.28 18.05 4.24
C GLY A 140 6.12 18.98 3.04
N ILE A 141 7.09 19.89 2.94
CA ILE A 141 7.20 20.87 1.86
C ILE A 141 8.58 20.71 1.24
N GLU A 142 8.60 20.45 -0.04
CA GLU A 142 9.81 20.43 -0.85
C GLU A 142 9.94 21.77 -1.58
N PRO A 143 10.94 22.61 -1.25
CA PRO A 143 11.08 23.94 -1.82
C PRO A 143 11.68 23.91 -3.24
N THR A 144 10.91 23.39 -4.20
CA THR A 144 11.27 23.39 -5.62
C THR A 144 10.80 24.68 -6.31
N GLY A 145 11.66 25.31 -7.12
CA GLY A 145 11.31 26.53 -7.85
C GLY A 145 11.16 27.78 -6.96
N GLU A 146 10.45 28.79 -7.45
CA GLU A 146 10.29 30.06 -6.72
C GLU A 146 9.13 30.00 -5.73
N PHE A 147 9.25 30.73 -4.61
CA PHE A 147 8.21 30.79 -3.58
C PHE A 147 6.83 31.17 -4.16
N THR A 148 6.80 32.12 -5.09
CA THR A 148 5.58 32.57 -5.78
C THR A 148 4.88 31.44 -6.55
N ALA A 149 5.64 30.50 -7.12
CA ALA A 149 5.07 29.34 -7.81
C ALA A 149 4.43 28.38 -6.80
N TYR A 150 5.18 27.99 -5.76
CA TYR A 150 4.68 27.18 -4.65
C TYR A 150 3.40 27.77 -4.05
N TRP A 151 3.38 29.08 -3.77
CA TRP A 151 2.24 29.75 -3.13
C TRP A 151 1.00 29.79 -4.02
N ARG A 152 1.17 29.87 -5.34
CA ARG A 152 0.06 29.89 -6.31
C ARG A 152 -0.67 28.55 -6.39
N GLU A 153 0.04 27.44 -6.18
CA GLU A 153 -0.54 26.10 -6.18
C GLU A 153 -1.34 25.79 -4.91
N ARG A 154 -1.21 26.61 -3.86
CA ARG A 154 -1.94 26.40 -2.61
C ARG A 154 -3.42 26.76 -2.76
N PRO A 155 -4.31 26.20 -1.92
CA PRO A 155 -5.74 26.53 -1.96
C PRO A 155 -6.00 28.03 -1.85
N LYS A 156 -6.89 28.57 -2.69
CA LYS A 156 -7.24 30.01 -2.70
C LYS A 156 -7.73 30.51 -1.34
N ASN A 157 -8.43 29.66 -0.59
CA ASN A 157 -8.92 29.98 0.76
C ASN A 157 -7.76 30.15 1.76
N LEU A 158 -6.73 29.29 1.69
CA LEU A 158 -5.53 29.42 2.51
C LEU A 158 -4.87 30.78 2.24
N ALA A 159 -4.60 31.08 0.97
CA ALA A 159 -3.94 32.33 0.57
C ALA A 159 -4.73 33.57 1.01
N LYS A 160 -6.05 33.57 0.82
CA LYS A 160 -6.96 34.64 1.27
C LYS A 160 -6.92 34.81 2.79
N ASN A 161 -6.89 33.71 3.55
CA ASN A 161 -6.87 33.76 5.01
C ASN A 161 -5.55 34.34 5.53
N ILE A 162 -4.41 33.87 5.01
CA ILE A 162 -3.09 34.42 5.38
C ILE A 162 -3.00 35.91 5.06
N GLY A 163 -3.42 36.33 3.87
CA GLY A 163 -3.45 37.76 3.51
C GLY A 163 -4.38 38.60 4.40
N ARG A 164 -5.46 38.02 4.91
CA ARG A 164 -6.38 38.68 5.86
C ARG A 164 -5.73 38.84 7.24
N TYR A 165 -5.04 37.81 7.71
CA TYR A 165 -4.36 37.83 9.01
C TYR A 165 -3.20 38.85 9.03
N PHE A 166 -2.37 38.90 7.99
CA PHE A 166 -1.32 39.92 7.86
C PHE A 166 -1.90 41.34 7.89
N ARG A 167 -2.90 41.63 7.04
CA ARG A 167 -3.55 42.96 7.01
C ARG A 167 -4.15 43.36 8.35
N ARG A 168 -4.79 42.43 9.04
CA ARG A 168 -5.38 42.69 10.36
C ARG A 168 -4.31 43.01 11.40
N ALA A 169 -3.24 42.22 11.46
CA ALA A 169 -2.14 42.48 12.39
C ALA A 169 -1.45 43.82 12.10
N GLU A 170 -1.24 44.15 10.82
CA GLU A 170 -0.64 45.41 10.39
C GLU A 170 -1.52 46.64 10.70
N THR A 171 -2.84 46.50 10.60
CA THR A 171 -3.78 47.60 10.90
C THR A 171 -3.87 47.89 12.40
N GLU A 172 -3.91 46.85 13.24
CA GLU A 172 -4.07 47.00 14.70
C GLU A 172 -2.76 47.30 15.44
N PHE A 173 -1.64 46.85 14.89
CA PHE A 173 -0.31 47.01 15.49
C PHE A 173 0.69 47.55 14.45
N SER A 174 1.45 46.64 13.86
CA SER A 174 2.46 46.88 12.83
C SER A 174 2.65 45.59 12.05
N ALA A 175 3.37 45.66 10.91
CA ALA A 175 3.70 44.47 10.14
C ALA A 175 4.37 43.41 11.05
N PRO A 176 3.87 42.16 11.07
CA PRO A 176 4.47 41.10 11.87
C PRO A 176 5.93 40.87 11.46
N CYS A 177 6.82 40.89 12.45
CA CYS A 177 8.26 40.76 12.25
C CYS A 177 8.73 39.34 12.61
N LEU A 178 9.54 38.73 11.75
CA LEU A 178 10.21 37.46 12.02
C LEU A 178 11.59 37.73 12.62
N SER A 179 11.89 37.09 13.75
CA SER A 179 13.24 37.01 14.31
C SER A 179 13.67 35.55 14.43
N THR A 180 14.91 35.27 14.09
CA THR A 180 15.46 33.90 14.10
C THR A 180 16.65 33.85 15.06
N VAL A 181 16.55 32.99 16.07
CA VAL A 181 17.62 32.77 17.05
C VAL A 181 18.40 31.51 16.64
N VAL A 182 19.68 31.70 16.33
CA VAL A 182 20.60 30.62 15.88
C VAL A 182 21.87 30.53 16.73
N ASN A 183 22.23 31.60 17.45
CA ASN A 183 23.43 31.65 18.27
C ASN A 183 23.25 30.80 19.55
N PRO A 184 24.18 29.88 19.87
CA PRO A 184 24.13 29.08 21.08
C PRO A 184 23.91 29.89 22.37
N ASP A 185 24.55 31.06 22.51
CA ASP A 185 24.48 31.89 23.72
C ASP A 185 23.07 32.47 23.96
N ASP A 186 22.26 32.59 22.91
CA ASP A 186 20.90 33.16 22.97
C ASP A 186 19.81 32.07 23.09
N MET A 187 20.19 30.79 22.98
CA MET A 187 19.25 29.67 22.86
C MET A 187 18.44 29.45 24.14
N ASP A 188 19.09 29.47 25.30
CA ASP A 188 18.41 29.28 26.60
C ASP A 188 17.37 30.38 26.88
N ALA A 189 17.70 31.63 26.53
CA ALA A 189 16.79 32.75 26.67
C ALA A 189 15.56 32.60 25.75
N ALA A 190 15.76 32.13 24.51
CA ALA A 190 14.68 31.88 23.56
C ALA A 190 13.79 30.69 23.95
N ILE A 191 14.36 29.61 24.49
CA ILE A 191 13.60 28.47 25.01
C ILE A 191 12.77 28.88 26.23
N THR A 192 13.33 29.72 27.09
CA THR A 192 12.60 30.29 28.24
C THR A 192 11.37 31.08 27.76
N ARG A 193 11.52 31.94 26.75
CA ARG A 193 10.37 32.65 26.13
C ARG A 193 9.35 31.71 25.51
N TYR A 194 9.82 30.69 24.78
CA TYR A 194 8.94 29.64 24.23
C TYR A 194 8.12 28.96 25.34
N GLY A 195 8.76 28.61 26.45
CA GLY A 195 8.10 27.95 27.58
C GLY A 195 7.02 28.78 28.24
N VAL A 196 7.23 30.10 28.36
CA VAL A 196 6.21 31.04 28.82
C VAL A 196 4.98 30.99 27.91
N LEU A 197 5.17 31.04 26.59
CA LEU A 197 4.07 30.95 25.62
C LEU A 197 3.30 29.62 25.70
N GLU A 198 4.01 28.49 25.82
CA GLU A 198 3.37 27.17 25.86
C GLU A 198 2.56 26.98 27.15
N THR A 199 3.06 27.52 28.27
CA THR A 199 2.39 27.46 29.58
C THR A 199 1.15 28.35 29.62
N SER A 200 1.19 29.54 29.02
CA SER A 200 0.05 30.46 28.95
C SER A 200 -1.06 30.02 27.98
N GLY A 201 -0.81 29.02 27.13
CA GLY A 201 -1.75 28.53 26.12
C GLY A 201 -2.44 27.19 26.43
N TRP A 202 -3.15 26.64 25.44
CA TRP A 202 -3.98 25.43 25.53
C TRP A 202 -3.25 24.18 26.00
N LYS A 203 -1.91 24.12 25.88
CA LYS A 203 -1.07 22.99 26.29
C LYS A 203 -0.68 23.00 27.77
N GLY A 204 -0.70 24.17 28.43
CA GLY A 204 -0.47 24.28 29.88
C GLY A 204 -1.49 23.49 30.71
N ARG A 205 -2.73 23.35 30.21
CA ARG A 205 -3.81 22.57 30.86
C ARG A 205 -3.61 21.05 30.85
N ALA A 206 -2.74 20.53 29.98
CA ALA A 206 -2.47 19.10 29.84
C ALA A 206 -1.14 18.64 30.48
N GLY A 207 -0.38 19.56 31.12
CA GLY A 207 0.87 19.22 31.82
C GLY A 207 2.06 18.84 30.93
N THR A 208 2.04 19.23 29.64
CA THR A 208 3.08 18.88 28.64
C THR A 208 3.84 20.10 28.08
N ALA A 209 3.80 21.21 28.82
CA ALA A 209 4.53 22.41 28.47
C ALA A 209 6.04 22.20 28.63
N ILE A 210 6.86 22.84 27.79
CA ILE A 210 8.31 22.97 27.96
C ILE A 210 8.51 24.08 29.00
N ALA A 211 8.67 23.72 30.26
CA ALA A 211 9.02 24.65 31.32
C ALA A 211 10.45 24.35 31.77
N SER A 212 11.23 25.38 32.13
CA SER A 212 12.64 25.23 32.50
C SER A 212 12.87 24.32 33.72
N ASP A 213 11.83 24.10 34.53
CA ASP A 213 11.83 23.27 35.73
C ASP A 213 11.33 21.83 35.49
N ASN A 214 10.90 21.49 34.28
CA ASN A 214 10.41 20.15 33.97
C ASN A 214 11.33 19.39 33.01
N GLU A 215 11.26 18.06 33.09
CA GLU A 215 12.14 17.14 32.36
C GLU A 215 12.09 17.35 30.84
N GLN A 216 10.93 17.76 30.31
CA GLN A 216 10.77 18.05 28.89
C GLN A 216 11.49 19.34 28.48
N GLY A 217 11.46 20.38 29.31
CA GLY A 217 12.20 21.62 29.08
C GLY A 217 13.72 21.42 29.10
N VAL A 218 14.22 20.65 30.07
CA VAL A 218 15.65 20.32 30.15
C VAL A 218 16.09 19.52 28.92
N PHE A 219 15.29 18.55 28.47
CA PHE A 219 15.56 17.78 27.25
C PHE A 219 15.67 18.68 26.01
N TYR A 220 14.67 19.52 25.73
CA TYR A 220 14.71 20.37 24.52
C TYR A 220 15.81 21.42 24.59
N SER A 221 16.14 21.93 25.78
CA SER A 221 17.28 22.84 25.98
C SER A 221 18.60 22.16 25.63
N ALA A 222 18.82 20.95 26.17
CA ALA A 222 20.03 20.18 25.85
C ALA A 222 20.14 19.85 24.35
N VAL A 223 19.04 19.44 23.71
CA VAL A 223 19.03 19.14 22.27
C VAL A 223 19.31 20.37 21.43
N LEU A 224 18.57 21.47 21.66
CA LEU A 224 18.72 22.69 20.85
C LEU A 224 20.11 23.30 21.02
N LEU A 225 20.67 23.34 22.23
CA LEU A 225 22.04 23.81 22.46
C LEU A 225 23.07 22.96 21.70
N ARG A 226 22.98 21.62 21.78
CA ARG A 226 23.89 20.71 21.07
C ARG A 226 23.86 20.89 19.56
N PHE A 227 22.68 21.13 18.98
CA PHE A 227 22.54 21.39 17.55
C PHE A 227 22.93 22.83 17.17
N ALA A 228 22.70 23.81 18.04
CA ALA A 228 23.09 25.21 17.84
C ALA A 228 24.61 25.36 17.71
N LEU A 229 25.38 24.62 18.52
CA LEU A 229 26.85 24.60 18.48
C LEU A 229 27.41 24.20 17.10
N THR A 230 26.61 23.53 16.28
CA THR A 230 26.96 23.13 14.91
C THR A 230 26.19 23.89 13.83
N GLY A 231 25.44 24.94 14.19
CA GLY A 231 24.63 25.72 13.26
C GLY A 231 23.40 24.97 12.71
N GLN A 232 22.90 23.99 13.46
CA GLN A 232 21.85 23.05 13.02
C GLN A 232 20.56 23.15 13.84
N ALA A 233 20.43 24.16 14.71
CA ALA A 233 19.19 24.50 15.40
C ALA A 233 18.79 25.95 15.11
N ALA A 234 17.48 26.21 15.11
CA ALA A 234 16.94 27.56 15.05
C ALA A 234 15.63 27.64 15.86
N ILE A 235 15.41 28.80 16.48
CA ILE A 235 14.11 29.16 17.05
C ILE A 235 13.56 30.34 16.27
N TYR A 236 12.42 30.13 15.63
CA TYR A 236 11.72 31.15 14.87
C TYR A 236 10.66 31.82 15.73
N GLU A 237 10.75 33.14 15.85
CA GLU A 237 9.87 33.96 16.68
C GLU A 237 9.14 34.99 15.80
N LEU A 238 7.82 35.03 15.88
CA LEU A 238 7.00 36.04 15.22
C LEU A 238 6.54 37.07 16.26
N HIS A 239 6.88 38.33 16.02
CA HIS A 239 6.46 39.46 16.84
C HIS A 239 5.33 40.24 16.15
N ILE A 240 4.29 40.61 16.91
CA ILE A 240 3.22 41.53 16.49
C ILE A 240 3.26 42.73 17.44
N GLY A 241 3.67 43.90 16.93
CA GLY A 241 4.05 45.02 17.79
C GLY A 241 5.22 44.64 18.71
N SER A 242 5.07 44.88 20.01
CA SER A 242 6.04 44.49 21.05
C SER A 242 5.83 43.08 21.61
N HIS A 243 4.81 42.35 21.15
CA HIS A 243 4.43 41.05 21.71
C HIS A 243 5.05 39.90 20.90
N LEU A 244 5.68 38.95 21.59
CA LEU A 244 6.04 37.67 21.01
C LEU A 244 4.76 36.85 20.78
N ALA A 245 4.30 36.79 19.54
CA ALA A 245 3.00 36.21 19.19
C ALA A 245 3.07 34.69 18.98
N SER A 246 4.17 34.17 18.44
CA SER A 246 4.40 32.73 18.31
C SER A 246 5.87 32.39 18.21
N SER A 247 6.22 31.19 18.67
CA SER A 247 7.58 30.66 18.61
C SER A 247 7.58 29.20 18.13
N ARG A 248 8.62 28.81 17.37
CA ARG A 248 8.77 27.46 16.79
C ARG A 248 10.21 26.97 16.90
N LEU A 249 10.37 25.79 17.47
CA LEU A 249 11.65 25.09 17.64
C LEU A 249 11.94 24.21 16.42
N VAL A 250 13.13 24.35 15.83
CA VAL A 250 13.51 23.65 14.59
C VAL A 250 14.91 23.04 14.72
N LEU A 251 15.05 21.80 14.25
CA LEU A 251 16.34 21.16 13.98
C LEU A 251 16.56 21.07 12.47
N SER A 252 17.80 21.05 12.04
CA SER A 252 18.14 20.95 10.64
C SER A 252 19.39 20.12 10.39
N ASN A 253 19.54 19.64 9.16
CA ASN A 253 20.80 19.17 8.62
C ASN A 253 21.02 19.84 7.26
N ASP A 254 21.90 19.31 6.41
CA ASP A 254 22.21 19.90 5.11
C ASP A 254 21.05 19.79 4.09
N ARG A 255 20.08 18.90 4.33
CA ARG A 255 19.01 18.53 3.38
C ARG A 255 17.61 18.90 3.85
N MET A 256 17.37 18.93 5.16
CA MET A 256 16.03 19.10 5.72
C MET A 256 16.01 19.93 6.99
N ILE A 257 14.84 20.47 7.31
CA ILE A 257 14.48 21.05 8.59
C ILE A 257 13.30 20.27 9.18
N ILE A 258 13.31 20.04 10.49
CA ILE A 258 12.25 19.36 11.23
C ILE A 258 11.64 20.34 12.23
N ILE A 259 10.32 20.49 12.17
CA ILE A 259 9.56 21.28 13.14
C ILE A 259 9.32 20.43 14.38
N LEU A 260 9.92 20.79 15.52
CA LEU A 260 9.78 20.04 16.77
C LEU A 260 8.49 20.41 17.51
N LYS A 261 8.38 21.69 17.87
CA LYS A 261 7.21 22.21 18.58
C LYS A 261 6.89 23.64 18.16
N THR A 262 5.63 24.00 18.32
CA THR A 262 5.10 25.35 18.09
C THR A 262 4.25 25.76 19.29
N ALA A 263 4.45 26.99 19.75
CA ALA A 263 3.63 27.67 20.75
C ALA A 263 3.22 29.05 20.24
N TYR A 264 2.08 29.55 20.71
CA TYR A 264 1.61 30.89 20.38
C TYR A 264 0.80 31.50 21.52
N ASP A 265 0.74 32.82 21.55
CA ASP A 265 -0.05 33.59 22.51
C ASP A 265 -1.54 33.53 22.14
N GLU A 266 -2.36 32.93 23.01
CA GLU A 266 -3.80 32.78 22.77
C GLU A 266 -4.56 34.10 22.74
N THR A 267 -4.06 35.14 23.42
CA THR A 267 -4.67 36.47 23.36
C THR A 267 -4.62 37.07 21.95
N LEU A 268 -3.66 36.59 21.13
CA LEU A 268 -3.47 36.95 19.73
C LEU A 268 -4.02 35.90 18.75
N ALA A 269 -4.79 34.90 19.21
CA ALA A 269 -5.32 33.83 18.37
C ALA A 269 -6.14 34.35 17.17
N ARG A 270 -6.78 35.52 17.28
CA ARG A 270 -7.54 36.18 16.19
C ARG A 270 -6.69 36.53 14.95
N PHE A 271 -5.37 36.55 15.08
CA PHE A 271 -4.40 36.78 14.00
C PHE A 271 -3.78 35.50 13.46
N ALA A 272 -4.13 34.33 14.03
CA ALA A 272 -3.53 33.04 13.69
C ALA A 272 -1.98 33.06 13.64
N PRO A 273 -1.30 33.52 14.71
CA PRO A 273 0.15 33.78 14.72
C PRO A 273 0.98 32.56 14.30
N GLY A 274 0.61 31.35 14.74
CA GLY A 274 1.31 30.12 14.33
C GLY A 274 1.27 29.82 12.81
N ARG A 275 0.23 30.29 12.09
CA ARG A 275 0.13 30.18 10.62
C ARG A 275 0.96 31.26 9.93
N LEU A 276 0.98 32.48 10.48
CA LEU A 276 1.83 33.57 9.99
C LEU A 276 3.31 33.22 10.14
N LEU A 277 3.70 32.64 11.28
CA LEU A 277 5.05 32.13 11.52
C LEU A 277 5.42 31.01 10.53
N LEU A 278 4.50 30.10 10.25
CA LEU A 278 4.73 29.05 9.23
C LEU A 278 4.93 29.64 7.83
N PHE A 279 4.09 30.61 7.44
CA PHE A 279 4.24 31.29 6.16
C PHE A 279 5.62 31.93 6.01
N ARG A 280 6.05 32.71 7.02
CA ARG A 280 7.36 33.39 7.01
C ARG A 280 8.54 32.42 7.02
N LEU A 281 8.43 31.34 7.78
CA LEU A 281 9.45 30.28 7.79
C LEU A 281 9.58 29.64 6.40
N ILE A 282 8.46 29.29 5.75
CA ILE A 282 8.50 28.72 4.40
C ILE A 282 9.11 29.72 3.41
N GLU A 283 8.66 30.98 3.44
CA GLU A 283 9.19 32.06 2.59
C GLU A 283 10.71 32.21 2.73
N GLU A 284 11.22 32.23 3.97
CA GLU A 284 12.67 32.28 4.23
C GLU A 284 13.39 31.06 3.64
N GLN A 285 12.86 29.84 3.82
CA GLN A 285 13.50 28.62 3.30
C GLN A 285 13.56 28.58 1.77
N PHE A 286 12.60 29.17 1.07
CA PHE A 286 12.66 29.33 -0.39
C PHE A 286 13.70 30.37 -0.83
N ALA A 287 13.95 31.38 0.00
CA ALA A 287 14.96 32.41 -0.26
C ALA A 287 16.40 31.92 -0.03
N LEU A 288 16.59 30.93 0.85
CA LEU A 288 17.90 30.34 1.13
C LEU A 288 18.40 29.47 -0.05
N PRO A 289 19.68 29.55 -0.43
CA PRO A 289 20.26 28.70 -1.48
C PRO A 289 20.19 27.20 -1.17
N SER A 290 20.22 26.82 0.11
CA SER A 290 20.20 25.42 0.54
C SER A 290 18.87 24.71 0.30
N ARG A 291 17.75 25.47 0.23
CA ARG A 291 16.38 24.98 -0.05
C ARG A 291 16.07 23.63 0.61
N LYS A 292 16.16 23.60 1.94
CA LYS A 292 16.00 22.38 2.74
C LYS A 292 14.53 21.93 2.75
N THR A 293 14.28 20.63 2.61
CA THR A 293 12.94 20.06 2.76
C THR A 293 12.41 20.34 4.17
N ILE A 294 11.18 20.83 4.28
CA ILE A 294 10.53 21.11 5.57
C ILE A 294 9.66 19.91 5.93
N ASP A 295 10.03 19.19 7.00
CA ASP A 295 9.26 18.06 7.49
C ASP A 295 8.55 18.40 8.81
N PHE A 296 7.27 18.04 8.88
CA PHE A 296 6.42 18.41 10.01
C PHE A 296 6.41 17.35 11.09
N TYR A 297 6.72 16.08 10.74
CA TYR A 297 6.70 14.94 11.65
C TYR A 297 5.56 14.99 12.68
N THR A 298 4.34 15.13 12.17
CA THR A 298 3.12 15.28 12.98
C THR A 298 2.05 14.33 12.45
N ASN A 299 0.99 14.11 13.23
CA ASN A 299 -0.25 13.57 12.66
C ASN A 299 -1.03 14.73 12.04
N ALA A 300 -0.96 14.85 10.73
CA ALA A 300 -1.38 16.02 9.98
C ALA A 300 -2.90 16.21 10.00
N THR A 301 -3.33 17.39 10.44
CA THR A 301 -4.71 17.82 10.29
C THR A 301 -4.97 18.29 8.85
N ARG A 302 -6.24 18.37 8.45
CA ARG A 302 -6.64 18.88 7.12
C ARG A 302 -6.02 20.25 6.81
N ASP A 303 -6.08 21.17 7.78
CA ASP A 303 -5.52 22.51 7.67
C ASP A 303 -4.01 22.52 7.44
N GLN A 304 -3.29 21.54 7.97
CA GLN A 304 -1.84 21.40 7.77
C GLN A 304 -1.53 20.84 6.37
N LYS A 305 -2.35 19.91 5.86
CA LYS A 305 -2.21 19.35 4.50
C LYS A 305 -2.30 20.44 3.41
N GLU A 306 -3.06 21.51 3.64
CA GLU A 306 -3.16 22.65 2.69
C GLU A 306 -1.80 23.30 2.37
N TRP A 307 -0.80 23.16 3.25
CA TRP A 307 0.54 23.70 3.04
C TRP A 307 1.47 22.71 2.34
N SER A 308 1.21 21.40 2.43
CA SER A 308 2.15 20.34 2.05
C SER A 308 2.30 20.12 0.55
N THR A 309 3.50 19.82 0.09
CA THR A 309 3.74 19.35 -1.30
C THR A 309 3.75 17.82 -1.38
N PHE A 310 3.97 17.14 -0.25
CA PHE A 310 3.89 15.69 -0.17
C PHE A 310 3.37 15.24 1.21
N GLY A 311 2.82 14.02 1.26
CA GLY A 311 2.39 13.34 2.48
C GLY A 311 2.86 11.89 2.51
N TYR A 312 3.05 11.35 3.70
CA TYR A 312 3.48 9.96 3.90
C TYR A 312 2.98 9.39 5.23
N THR A 313 2.75 8.08 5.26
CA THR A 313 2.29 7.38 6.45
C THR A 313 3.47 6.81 7.23
N ILE A 314 3.69 7.29 8.44
CA ILE A 314 4.58 6.67 9.43
C ILE A 314 3.94 5.37 9.91
N ARG A 315 4.71 4.30 10.03
CA ARG A 315 4.20 2.94 10.28
C ARG A 315 4.74 2.36 11.57
N SER A 316 3.95 1.55 12.25
CA SER A 316 4.41 0.67 13.31
C SER A 316 4.46 -0.76 12.78
N HIS A 317 5.57 -1.46 13.04
CA HIS A 317 5.80 -2.84 12.60
C HIS A 317 5.88 -3.75 13.81
N GLN A 318 5.04 -4.78 13.88
CA GLN A 318 5.13 -5.86 14.86
C GLN A 318 5.58 -7.13 14.16
N ILE A 319 6.78 -7.59 14.47
CA ILE A 319 7.47 -8.68 13.81
C ILE A 319 7.50 -9.89 14.76
N PHE A 320 7.02 -11.04 14.29
CA PHE A 320 6.96 -12.26 15.09
C PHE A 320 8.12 -13.19 14.77
N ARG A 321 8.63 -13.91 15.78
CA ARG A 321 9.70 -14.90 15.57
C ARG A 321 9.27 -16.09 14.70
N SER A 322 7.97 -16.42 14.69
CA SER A 322 7.41 -17.49 13.85
C SER A 322 5.90 -17.31 13.61
N PRO A 323 5.34 -17.97 12.58
CA PRO A 323 3.88 -18.01 12.35
C PRO A 323 3.07 -18.51 13.55
N LEU A 324 3.63 -19.43 14.34
CA LEU A 324 2.98 -19.96 15.54
C LEU A 324 2.79 -18.87 16.60
N TYR A 325 3.82 -18.06 16.85
CA TYR A 325 3.75 -16.97 17.83
C TYR A 325 2.80 -15.86 17.39
N ALA A 326 2.73 -15.56 16.09
CA ALA A 326 1.74 -14.63 15.54
C ALA A 326 0.32 -15.12 15.85
N ALA A 327 0.03 -16.40 15.62
CA ALA A 327 -1.27 -16.99 15.92
C ALA A 327 -1.60 -16.98 17.43
N VAL A 328 -0.65 -17.34 18.29
CA VAL A 328 -0.82 -17.31 19.76
C VAL A 328 -1.08 -15.88 20.26
N PHE A 329 -0.38 -14.88 19.73
CA PHE A 329 -0.62 -13.49 20.09
C PHE A 329 -2.02 -13.02 19.70
N SER A 330 -2.46 -13.31 18.48
CA SER A 330 -3.82 -12.99 18.05
C SER A 330 -4.87 -13.67 18.94
N LEU A 331 -4.62 -14.90 19.39
CA LEU A 331 -5.49 -15.59 20.36
C LEU A 331 -5.52 -14.88 21.70
N LEU A 332 -4.37 -14.60 22.31
CA LEU A 332 -4.30 -13.91 23.59
C LEU A 332 -4.93 -12.51 23.53
N LYS A 333 -4.82 -11.80 22.41
CA LYS A 333 -5.45 -10.50 22.18
C LYS A 333 -6.98 -10.64 22.12
N ALA A 334 -7.50 -11.60 21.35
CA ALA A 334 -8.93 -11.89 21.26
C ALA A 334 -9.51 -12.33 22.62
N PHE A 335 -8.83 -13.20 23.37
CA PHE A 335 -9.24 -13.61 24.71
C PHE A 335 -9.22 -12.44 25.71
N ARG A 336 -8.20 -11.58 25.67
CA ARG A 336 -8.15 -10.38 26.53
C ARG A 336 -9.26 -9.39 26.21
N GLN A 337 -9.58 -9.18 24.94
CA GLN A 337 -10.69 -8.32 24.54
C GLN A 337 -12.03 -8.90 24.98
N ASN A 338 -12.28 -10.20 24.81
CA ASN A 338 -13.50 -10.84 25.32
C ASN A 338 -13.63 -10.72 26.87
N PHE A 339 -12.53 -10.81 27.61
CA PHE A 339 -12.52 -10.55 29.06
C PHE A 339 -12.68 -9.06 29.42
N ARG A 340 -12.20 -8.17 28.56
CA ARG A 340 -12.34 -6.72 28.73
C ARG A 340 -13.78 -6.32 28.42
N ASP A 341 -14.40 -6.81 27.37
CA ASP A 341 -15.82 -6.56 27.04
C ASP A 341 -16.75 -7.10 28.16
N PHE A 342 -16.38 -8.20 28.82
CA PHE A 342 -17.07 -8.69 30.03
C PHE A 342 -16.93 -7.74 31.25
N LYS A 343 -15.80 -7.01 31.37
CA LYS A 343 -15.57 -6.03 32.45
C LYS A 343 -15.98 -4.59 32.10
N THR A 344 -16.08 -4.25 30.82
CA THR A 344 -16.24 -2.87 30.31
C THR A 344 -17.70 -2.52 30.01
N SER A 345 -18.65 -3.35 30.44
CA SER A 345 -20.06 -2.95 30.64
C SER A 345 -20.24 -1.86 31.72
N ARG A 346 -19.18 -1.33 32.34
CA ARG A 346 -19.31 -0.38 33.47
C ARG A 346 -18.39 0.85 33.50
N ARG A 347 -17.61 1.17 32.46
CA ARG A 347 -16.91 2.47 32.38
C ARG A 347 -16.34 2.70 30.98
N ALA A 348 -17.07 3.43 30.15
CA ALA A 348 -16.52 4.08 28.96
C ALA A 348 -15.94 5.43 29.40
N SER A 349 -14.61 5.59 29.30
CA SER A 349 -13.94 6.88 29.46
C SER A 349 -13.80 7.55 28.10
N SER A 350 -14.27 8.79 28.02
CA SER A 350 -14.15 9.72 26.91
C SER A 350 -12.69 10.02 26.60
N LEU A 351 -12.13 9.52 25.49
CA LEU A 351 -10.96 10.07 24.78
C LEU A 351 -10.63 9.33 23.46
N ASP A 352 -11.62 8.68 22.83
CA ASP A 352 -11.46 8.16 21.45
C ASP A 352 -11.93 9.22 20.44
N PRO A 353 -11.26 9.37 19.28
CA PRO A 353 -11.77 10.17 18.16
C PRO A 353 -13.19 9.70 17.80
N LEU A 354 -14.06 10.63 17.42
CA LEU A 354 -15.42 10.31 16.97
C LEU A 354 -15.38 9.20 15.89
N PRO A 355 -16.23 8.17 15.98
CA PRO A 355 -16.23 7.08 15.02
C PRO A 355 -16.53 7.61 13.61
N VAL A 356 -15.72 7.20 12.64
CA VAL A 356 -16.00 7.44 11.22
C VAL A 356 -17.35 6.78 10.89
N SER A 357 -18.30 7.56 10.38
CA SER A 357 -19.63 7.04 10.04
C SER A 357 -19.57 6.22 8.75
N VAL A 358 -19.65 4.89 8.88
CA VAL A 358 -19.78 3.97 7.75
C VAL A 358 -21.25 3.86 7.35
N ASN A 359 -21.55 4.13 6.09
CA ASN A 359 -22.88 3.93 5.50
C ASN A 359 -22.95 2.57 4.82
N ARG A 360 -24.12 1.91 4.91
CA ARG A 360 -24.36 0.57 4.38
C ARG A 360 -25.47 0.61 3.34
N TYR A 361 -25.23 -0.02 2.20
CA TYR A 361 -26.21 -0.21 1.14
C TYR A 361 -26.31 -1.69 0.76
N GLU A 362 -27.52 -2.14 0.45
CA GLU A 362 -27.82 -3.55 0.11
C GLU A 362 -27.89 -3.81 -1.40
N SER A 363 -27.84 -2.75 -2.21
CA SER A 363 -27.79 -2.80 -3.67
C SER A 363 -27.02 -1.63 -4.24
N ILE A 364 -26.51 -1.78 -5.47
CA ILE A 364 -25.85 -0.71 -6.21
C ILE A 364 -26.83 0.41 -6.56
N GLU A 365 -28.10 0.07 -6.84
CA GLU A 365 -29.18 1.03 -7.11
C GLU A 365 -29.44 1.92 -5.89
N ALA A 366 -29.44 1.35 -4.69
CA ALA A 366 -29.59 2.13 -3.46
C ALA A 366 -28.38 3.05 -3.21
N LEU A 367 -27.18 2.61 -3.62
CA LEU A 367 -25.97 3.42 -3.54
C LEU A 367 -25.98 4.58 -4.55
N THR A 368 -26.37 4.32 -5.80
CA THR A 368 -26.42 5.32 -6.89
C THR A 368 -27.59 6.29 -6.74
N ALA A 369 -28.72 5.86 -6.19
CA ALA A 369 -29.84 6.73 -5.80
C ALA A 369 -29.55 7.54 -4.52
N GLY A 370 -28.43 7.27 -3.84
CA GLY A 370 -28.00 7.96 -2.63
C GLY A 370 -27.58 9.41 -2.88
N GLN A 371 -27.17 10.08 -1.81
CA GLN A 371 -26.74 11.47 -1.83
C GLN A 371 -25.33 11.71 -2.40
N TYR A 372 -24.67 10.68 -2.95
CA TYR A 372 -23.26 10.72 -3.28
C TYR A 372 -22.99 10.99 -4.76
N ASP A 373 -21.97 11.80 -5.03
CA ASP A 373 -21.39 11.93 -6.37
C ASP A 373 -20.42 10.77 -6.63
N LEU A 374 -20.83 9.84 -7.48
CA LEU A 374 -20.05 8.65 -7.84
C LEU A 374 -19.24 8.84 -9.14
N GLY A 375 -19.20 10.07 -9.69
CA GLY A 375 -18.58 10.33 -11.00
C GLY A 375 -17.12 9.90 -11.08
N GLU A 376 -16.36 10.04 -10.00
CA GLU A 376 -14.97 9.59 -9.91
C GLU A 376 -14.82 8.05 -9.99
N PHE A 377 -15.82 7.32 -9.51
CA PHE A 377 -15.83 5.86 -9.46
C PHE A 377 -16.40 5.21 -10.73
N SER A 378 -16.66 6.02 -11.76
CA SER A 378 -17.09 5.52 -13.08
C SER A 378 -15.95 4.83 -13.83
N ALA A 379 -16.28 4.05 -14.85
CA ALA A 379 -15.37 3.26 -15.68
C ALA A 379 -14.39 4.08 -16.55
N ASN A 380 -14.10 5.32 -16.19
CA ASN A 380 -13.19 6.22 -16.91
C ASN A 380 -11.71 5.90 -16.67
N GLN A 381 -11.37 5.22 -15.57
CA GLN A 381 -9.98 4.90 -15.21
C GLN A 381 -9.67 3.39 -15.15
N SER A 382 -10.64 2.58 -14.72
CA SER A 382 -10.51 1.13 -14.59
C SER A 382 -11.91 0.49 -14.60
N LEU A 383 -12.26 -0.21 -15.68
CA LEU A 383 -13.59 -0.84 -15.80
C LEU A 383 -13.94 -1.75 -14.61
N GLU A 384 -13.10 -2.74 -14.29
CA GLU A 384 -13.44 -3.73 -13.24
C GLU A 384 -13.42 -3.15 -11.81
N ALA A 385 -12.88 -1.95 -11.63
CA ALA A 385 -12.86 -1.22 -10.36
C ALA A 385 -13.74 0.05 -10.47
N SER A 386 -14.95 -0.13 -11.00
CA SER A 386 -15.92 0.96 -11.18
C SER A 386 -17.32 0.57 -10.73
N VAL A 387 -18.14 1.59 -10.44
CA VAL A 387 -19.57 1.39 -10.13
C VAL A 387 -20.33 0.77 -11.30
N ASP A 388 -19.92 1.08 -12.54
CA ASP A 388 -20.51 0.56 -13.77
C ASP A 388 -20.36 -0.96 -13.90
N TRP A 389 -19.19 -1.48 -13.51
CA TRP A 389 -18.94 -2.92 -13.51
C TRP A 389 -19.68 -3.62 -12.38
N LEU A 390 -19.73 -3.00 -11.19
CA LEU A 390 -20.48 -3.53 -10.06
C LEU A 390 -21.98 -3.58 -10.37
N GLU A 391 -22.52 -2.57 -11.04
CA GLU A 391 -23.90 -2.54 -11.49
C GLU A 391 -24.21 -3.66 -12.48
N LEU A 392 -23.35 -3.83 -13.50
CA LEU A 392 -23.49 -4.92 -14.46
C LEU A 392 -23.45 -6.29 -13.77
N LEU A 393 -22.49 -6.49 -12.86
CA LEU A 393 -22.31 -7.74 -12.14
C LEU A 393 -23.50 -8.02 -11.21
N GLU A 394 -23.95 -7.04 -10.45
CA GLU A 394 -25.12 -7.19 -9.58
C GLU A 394 -26.36 -7.54 -10.41
N LYS A 395 -26.67 -6.76 -11.45
CA LYS A 395 -27.89 -6.92 -12.23
C LYS A 395 -27.95 -8.24 -13.02
N GLN A 396 -26.81 -8.72 -13.53
CA GLN A 396 -26.80 -9.88 -14.44
C GLN A 396 -26.34 -11.18 -13.76
N VAL A 397 -25.67 -11.11 -12.61
CA VAL A 397 -25.10 -12.28 -11.91
C VAL A 397 -25.71 -12.47 -10.52
N TYR A 398 -25.95 -11.37 -9.79
CA TYR A 398 -26.33 -11.38 -8.38
C TYR A 398 -27.69 -10.71 -8.11
N ALA A 399 -28.57 -10.63 -9.10
CA ALA A 399 -29.82 -9.86 -9.02
C ALA A 399 -30.68 -10.24 -7.81
N ASP A 400 -30.69 -11.53 -7.49
CA ASP A 400 -31.46 -12.10 -6.39
C ASP A 400 -30.59 -12.51 -5.18
N ASP A 401 -29.33 -12.07 -5.11
CA ASP A 401 -28.44 -12.41 -3.99
C ASP A 401 -28.61 -11.37 -2.85
N PRO A 402 -29.31 -11.72 -1.75
CA PRO A 402 -29.54 -10.79 -0.65
C PRO A 402 -28.26 -10.48 0.15
N GLY A 403 -27.16 -11.15 -0.17
CA GLY A 403 -25.85 -10.97 0.45
C GLY A 403 -25.04 -9.81 -0.13
N VAL A 404 -25.44 -9.20 -1.25
CA VAL A 404 -24.69 -8.07 -1.83
C VAL A 404 -24.69 -6.89 -0.86
N ARG A 405 -23.51 -6.34 -0.58
CA ARG A 405 -23.35 -5.19 0.32
C ARG A 405 -22.30 -4.23 -0.18
N TYR A 406 -22.58 -2.94 0.01
CA TYR A 406 -21.63 -1.85 -0.20
C TYR A 406 -21.49 -1.07 1.10
N TYR A 407 -20.27 -1.04 1.63
CA TYR A 407 -19.93 -0.20 2.79
C TYR A 407 -19.15 1.01 2.31
N VAL A 408 -19.57 2.20 2.74
CA VAL A 408 -19.07 3.47 2.24
C VAL A 408 -18.64 4.37 3.37
N VAL A 409 -17.39 4.85 3.32
CA VAL A 409 -16.96 6.04 4.05
C VAL A 409 -17.04 7.21 3.09
N ALA A 410 -17.69 8.28 3.51
CA ALA A 410 -17.87 9.48 2.70
C ALA A 410 -17.66 10.73 3.56
N GLU A 411 -17.13 11.78 2.94
CA GLU A 411 -17.16 13.12 3.50
C GLU A 411 -18.25 13.92 2.77
N ARG A 412 -19.35 14.23 3.48
CA ARG A 412 -20.52 14.90 2.90
C ARG A 412 -21.13 14.10 1.74
N GLN A 413 -21.04 14.60 0.51
CA GLN A 413 -21.57 13.96 -0.70
C GLN A 413 -20.46 13.26 -1.53
N PHE A 414 -19.22 13.25 -1.06
CA PHE A 414 -18.09 12.65 -1.79
C PHE A 414 -17.65 11.35 -1.11
N PRO A 415 -17.95 10.18 -1.70
CA PRO A 415 -17.46 8.91 -1.19
C PRO A 415 -15.93 8.87 -1.28
N GLN A 416 -15.30 8.45 -0.19
CA GLN A 416 -13.85 8.34 -0.08
C GLN A 416 -13.40 6.91 -0.40
N VAL A 417 -14.08 5.93 0.20
CA VAL A 417 -13.80 4.51 -0.01
C VAL A 417 -15.10 3.73 -0.05
N ILE A 418 -15.23 2.83 -1.03
CA ILE A 418 -16.34 1.90 -1.18
C ILE A 418 -15.79 0.48 -1.13
N LEU A 419 -16.31 -0.32 -0.21
CA LEU A 419 -16.00 -1.74 -0.06
C LEU A 419 -17.18 -2.60 -0.57
N PRO A 420 -17.12 -3.09 -1.83
CA PRO A 420 -18.13 -3.99 -2.37
C PRO A 420 -17.85 -5.45 -1.96
N VAL A 421 -18.80 -6.10 -1.31
CA VAL A 421 -18.68 -7.48 -0.82
C VAL A 421 -19.97 -8.28 -0.96
N ARG A 422 -19.87 -9.60 -0.80
CA ARG A 422 -20.99 -10.53 -0.74
C ARG A 422 -20.99 -11.30 0.58
N LEU A 423 -22.03 -11.12 1.38
CA LEU A 423 -22.27 -11.86 2.61
C LEU A 423 -22.88 -13.22 2.25
N THR A 424 -22.18 -14.30 2.59
CA THR A 424 -22.61 -15.65 2.22
C THR A 424 -22.64 -16.57 3.43
N LYS A 425 -23.45 -17.62 3.36
CA LYS A 425 -23.53 -18.65 4.39
C LYS A 425 -23.46 -20.03 3.75
N LYS A 426 -22.45 -20.82 4.13
CA LYS A 426 -22.29 -22.22 3.70
C LYS A 426 -22.36 -23.11 4.93
N GLY A 427 -23.50 -23.76 5.13
CA GLY A 427 -23.79 -24.48 6.38
C GLY A 427 -23.72 -23.52 7.59
N PRO A 428 -22.91 -23.82 8.63
CA PRO A 428 -22.76 -22.92 9.77
C PRO A 428 -21.74 -21.79 9.51
N VAL A 429 -21.00 -21.82 8.40
CA VAL A 429 -19.93 -20.84 8.14
C VAL A 429 -20.52 -19.59 7.49
N ARG A 430 -20.35 -18.44 8.16
CA ARG A 430 -20.65 -17.11 7.63
C ARG A 430 -19.38 -16.51 7.05
N SER A 431 -19.43 -16.19 5.77
CA SER A 431 -18.28 -15.71 5.01
C SER A 431 -18.61 -14.36 4.38
N ILE A 432 -17.62 -13.49 4.30
CA ILE A 432 -17.68 -12.27 3.51
C ILE A 432 -16.71 -12.47 2.34
N GLU A 433 -17.23 -12.47 1.13
CA GLU A 433 -16.45 -12.70 -0.09
C GLU A 433 -16.36 -11.40 -0.88
N SER A 434 -15.30 -11.21 -1.67
CA SER A 434 -15.26 -10.15 -2.68
C SER A 434 -16.49 -10.22 -3.58
N LEU A 435 -17.08 -9.08 -3.93
CA LEU A 435 -18.15 -9.02 -4.93
C LEU A 435 -17.54 -9.20 -6.32
N SER A 436 -17.21 -10.44 -6.65
CA SER A 436 -16.53 -10.86 -7.87
C SER A 436 -16.91 -12.29 -8.23
N ASN A 437 -16.73 -12.67 -9.49
CA ASN A 437 -16.77 -14.06 -9.93
C ASN A 437 -15.71 -14.30 -11.02
N TYR A 438 -15.85 -15.36 -11.81
CA TYR A 438 -14.90 -15.69 -12.88
C TYR A 438 -14.93 -14.70 -14.08
N TYR A 439 -15.89 -13.77 -14.15
CA TYR A 439 -15.85 -12.64 -15.09
C TYR A 439 -14.92 -11.53 -14.62
N THR A 440 -14.67 -11.43 -13.31
CA THR A 440 -13.82 -10.39 -12.73
C THR A 440 -12.37 -10.85 -12.67
N SER A 441 -11.51 -10.25 -13.48
CA SER A 441 -10.08 -10.56 -13.53
C SER A 441 -9.30 -9.98 -12.34
N LEU A 442 -9.77 -8.84 -11.82
CA LEU A 442 -9.21 -8.15 -10.66
C LEU A 442 -10.32 -7.52 -9.81
N TYR A 443 -10.33 -7.88 -8.53
CA TYR A 443 -11.11 -7.25 -7.48
C TYR A 443 -10.28 -6.20 -6.75
N ALA A 444 -10.88 -5.04 -6.49
CA ALA A 444 -10.35 -4.02 -5.60
C ALA A 444 -11.50 -3.25 -4.92
N PRO A 445 -11.33 -2.82 -3.66
CA PRO A 445 -12.10 -1.69 -3.13
C PRO A 445 -11.92 -0.45 -4.00
N LEU A 446 -12.96 0.37 -4.09
CA LEU A 446 -12.93 1.60 -4.87
C LEU A 446 -12.49 2.73 -3.94
N VAL A 447 -11.49 3.50 -4.37
CA VAL A 447 -10.85 4.55 -3.56
C VAL A 447 -10.80 5.83 -4.38
N GLY A 448 -11.39 6.90 -3.86
CA GLY A 448 -11.37 8.22 -4.50
C GLY A 448 -10.02 8.91 -4.31
N HIS A 449 -9.80 10.01 -5.02
CA HIS A 449 -8.52 10.72 -5.06
C HIS A 449 -8.05 11.18 -3.68
N ASP A 450 -8.99 11.66 -2.86
CA ASP A 450 -8.76 12.12 -1.49
C ASP A 450 -8.94 11.01 -0.44
N GLY A 451 -9.26 9.77 -0.88
CA GLY A 451 -9.62 8.66 -0.02
C GLY A 451 -8.46 8.12 0.81
N ASP A 452 -8.65 8.01 2.12
CA ASP A 452 -7.67 7.39 3.01
C ASP A 452 -7.93 5.88 3.10
N LEU A 453 -6.94 5.09 2.69
CA LEU A 453 -6.98 3.63 2.77
C LEU A 453 -7.10 3.11 4.22
N VAL A 454 -6.83 3.95 5.22
CA VAL A 454 -7.08 3.63 6.64
C VAL A 454 -8.57 3.35 6.89
N ASP A 455 -9.47 3.98 6.15
CA ASP A 455 -10.92 3.84 6.29
C ASP A 455 -11.41 2.40 6.00
N LEU A 456 -10.63 1.62 5.24
CA LEU A 456 -10.93 0.19 5.00
C LEU A 456 -11.01 -0.60 6.31
N LYS A 457 -10.31 -0.19 7.37
CA LYS A 457 -10.44 -0.81 8.69
C LYS A 457 -11.87 -0.71 9.18
N ASP A 458 -12.47 0.47 9.17
CA ASP A 458 -13.80 0.67 9.75
C ASP A 458 -14.90 0.05 8.85
N LEU A 459 -14.68 0.04 7.53
CA LEU A 459 -15.51 -0.69 6.57
C LEU A 459 -15.51 -2.20 6.84
N LEU A 460 -14.33 -2.81 7.05
CA LEU A 460 -14.19 -4.23 7.36
C LEU A 460 -14.80 -4.60 8.71
N ALA A 461 -14.67 -3.73 9.72
CA ALA A 461 -15.26 -3.94 11.03
C ALA A 461 -16.80 -3.96 10.95
N THR A 462 -17.37 -2.95 10.27
CA THR A 462 -18.81 -2.85 10.01
C THR A 462 -19.31 -4.07 9.23
N ALA A 463 -18.60 -4.48 8.18
CA ALA A 463 -18.97 -5.67 7.40
C ALA A 463 -19.00 -6.96 8.24
N GLY A 464 -17.99 -7.13 9.12
CA GLY A 464 -17.92 -8.26 10.04
C GLY A 464 -19.12 -8.32 11.00
N GLN A 465 -19.49 -7.18 11.58
CA GLN A 465 -20.61 -7.04 12.51
C GLN A 465 -21.97 -7.21 11.82
N ASP A 466 -22.12 -6.64 10.62
CA ASP A 466 -23.35 -6.74 9.82
C ASP A 466 -23.73 -8.19 9.51
N HIS A 467 -22.73 -9.06 9.30
CA HIS A 467 -22.95 -10.50 9.12
C HIS A 467 -22.94 -11.31 10.43
N GLY A 468 -23.27 -10.65 11.55
CA GLY A 468 -23.38 -11.21 12.89
C GLY A 468 -22.08 -11.76 13.47
N ASP A 469 -20.95 -11.12 13.20
CA ASP A 469 -19.59 -11.65 13.40
C ASP A 469 -19.27 -12.80 12.44
N ALA A 470 -18.99 -12.42 11.19
CA ALA A 470 -18.49 -13.35 10.18
C ALA A 470 -17.27 -14.16 10.68
N HIS A 471 -17.15 -15.39 10.17
CA HIS A 471 -16.09 -16.32 10.57
C HIS A 471 -14.86 -16.21 9.66
N VAL A 472 -15.09 -15.89 8.38
CA VAL A 472 -14.04 -15.82 7.35
C VAL A 472 -14.32 -14.67 6.37
N MET A 473 -13.27 -13.97 5.97
CA MET A 473 -13.28 -12.97 4.89
C MET A 473 -12.37 -13.46 3.77
N ARG A 474 -12.82 -13.37 2.51
CA ARG A 474 -12.05 -13.83 1.35
C ARG A 474 -12.14 -12.85 0.18
N PHE A 475 -11.01 -12.26 -0.19
CA PHE A 475 -10.91 -11.28 -1.28
C PHE A 475 -10.02 -11.82 -2.40
N THR A 476 -10.54 -11.95 -3.62
CA THR A 476 -9.81 -12.52 -4.75
C THR A 476 -10.53 -12.27 -6.08
N PRO A 477 -9.83 -12.32 -7.22
CA PRO A 477 -8.37 -12.18 -7.39
C PRO A 477 -7.94 -10.72 -7.25
N MET A 478 -6.74 -10.46 -6.73
CA MET A 478 -6.24 -9.10 -6.48
C MET A 478 -4.82 -8.92 -7.01
N ASP A 479 -4.43 -7.66 -7.22
CA ASP A 479 -3.06 -7.28 -7.52
C ASP A 479 -2.26 -7.13 -6.21
N PRO A 480 -1.25 -7.97 -5.93
CA PRO A 480 -0.47 -7.88 -4.70
C PRO A 480 0.33 -6.57 -4.57
N ASP A 481 0.61 -5.89 -5.69
CA ASP A 481 1.38 -4.65 -5.69
C ASP A 481 0.52 -3.42 -5.37
N SER A 482 -0.81 -3.55 -5.45
CA SER A 482 -1.73 -2.44 -5.23
C SER A 482 -1.75 -1.96 -3.77
N SER A 483 -2.02 -0.67 -3.60
CA SER A 483 -2.19 -0.06 -2.28
C SER A 483 -3.42 -0.62 -1.56
N THR A 484 -4.50 -0.92 -2.27
CA THR A 484 -5.73 -1.50 -1.72
C THR A 484 -5.54 -2.92 -1.19
N TYR A 485 -4.72 -3.75 -1.85
CA TYR A 485 -4.35 -5.08 -1.34
C TYR A 485 -3.63 -4.99 0.01
N LYS A 486 -2.63 -4.11 0.08
CA LYS A 486 -1.84 -3.86 1.29
C LYS A 486 -2.70 -3.27 2.42
N ALA A 487 -3.65 -2.38 2.06
CA ALA A 487 -4.58 -1.78 3.00
C ALA A 487 -5.60 -2.78 3.55
N LEU A 488 -6.17 -3.68 2.73
CA LEU A 488 -7.05 -4.75 3.22
C LEU A 488 -6.32 -5.66 4.22
N LEU A 489 -5.09 -6.08 3.94
CA LEU A 489 -4.29 -6.86 4.90
C LEU A 489 -4.11 -6.13 6.23
N SER A 490 -3.83 -4.82 6.16
CA SER A 490 -3.60 -3.98 7.34
C SER A 490 -4.90 -3.75 8.13
N GLY A 491 -6.01 -3.46 7.45
CA GLY A 491 -7.33 -3.28 8.03
C GLY A 491 -7.86 -4.56 8.70
N LEU A 492 -7.69 -5.72 8.05
CA LEU A 492 -8.01 -7.03 8.65
C LEU A 492 -7.25 -7.25 9.95
N ARG A 493 -5.93 -7.03 9.95
CA ARG A 493 -5.09 -7.16 11.15
C ARG A 493 -5.48 -6.16 12.24
N ALA A 494 -5.80 -4.92 11.86
CA ALA A 494 -6.24 -3.89 12.79
C ALA A 494 -7.57 -4.23 13.47
N ASN A 495 -8.42 -5.03 12.81
CA ASN A 495 -9.67 -5.58 13.35
C ASN A 495 -9.51 -6.95 14.04
N ASP A 496 -8.27 -7.38 14.29
CA ASP A 496 -7.91 -8.65 14.94
C ASP A 496 -8.28 -9.91 14.15
N TRP A 497 -8.49 -9.78 12.84
CA TRP A 497 -8.54 -10.92 11.94
C TRP A 497 -7.13 -11.42 11.63
N ILE A 498 -7.00 -12.71 11.29
CA ILE A 498 -5.72 -13.32 10.93
C ILE A 498 -5.72 -13.60 9.42
N PRO A 499 -5.15 -12.70 8.58
CA PRO A 499 -5.10 -12.89 7.14
C PRO A 499 -3.92 -13.76 6.68
N PHE A 500 -4.19 -14.58 5.67
CA PHE A 500 -3.24 -15.35 4.87
C PHE A 500 -3.36 -14.94 3.41
N GLN A 501 -2.23 -14.95 2.72
CA GLN A 501 -2.16 -14.67 1.30
C GLN A 501 -2.11 -16.00 0.54
N PHE A 502 -2.84 -16.11 -0.57
CA PHE A 502 -2.79 -17.30 -1.43
C PHE A 502 -2.68 -16.93 -2.90
N PHE A 503 -1.94 -17.73 -3.66
CA PHE A 503 -1.82 -17.58 -5.10
C PHE A 503 -3.16 -17.93 -5.77
N ALA A 504 -3.67 -17.04 -6.62
CA ALA A 504 -4.87 -17.28 -7.42
C ALA A 504 -4.50 -17.84 -8.79
N PHE A 505 -3.77 -17.07 -9.60
CA PHE A 505 -3.31 -17.49 -10.93
C PHE A 505 -2.16 -16.60 -11.45
N GLY A 506 -1.44 -17.10 -12.46
CA GLY A 506 -0.50 -16.31 -13.26
C GLY A 506 -1.24 -15.60 -14.40
N ASN A 507 -0.82 -14.40 -14.74
CA ASN A 507 -1.34 -13.59 -15.84
C ASN A 507 -0.19 -13.17 -16.78
N TRP A 508 -0.38 -13.37 -18.08
CA TRP A 508 0.56 -13.01 -19.13
C TRP A 508 0.14 -11.73 -19.84
N PHE A 509 1.08 -10.80 -19.99
CA PHE A 509 0.83 -9.51 -20.65
C PHE A 509 2.02 -9.05 -21.49
N LEU A 510 1.74 -8.20 -22.46
CA LEU A 510 2.70 -7.57 -23.34
C LEU A 510 2.82 -6.10 -22.99
N LYS A 511 4.03 -5.65 -22.71
CA LYS A 511 4.37 -4.23 -22.76
C LYS A 511 4.64 -3.87 -24.22
N VAL A 512 3.82 -2.96 -24.75
CA VAL A 512 3.93 -2.51 -26.14
C VAL A 512 5.04 -1.48 -26.22
N ASP A 513 6.05 -1.78 -27.03
CA ASP A 513 7.20 -0.93 -27.28
C ASP A 513 7.52 -0.96 -28.77
N GLY A 514 7.14 0.12 -29.45
CA GLY A 514 7.26 0.31 -30.89
C GLY A 514 6.03 -0.15 -31.68
N THR A 515 6.24 -0.43 -32.95
CA THR A 515 5.18 -0.82 -33.90
C THR A 515 4.81 -2.31 -33.79
N TRP A 516 3.73 -2.72 -34.45
CA TRP A 516 3.39 -4.13 -34.65
C TRP A 516 4.57 -4.94 -35.23
N GLN A 517 5.33 -4.32 -36.14
CA GLN A 517 6.48 -4.96 -36.76
C GLN A 517 7.62 -5.18 -35.75
N ASP A 518 7.82 -4.25 -34.82
CA ASP A 518 8.83 -4.37 -33.76
C ASP A 518 8.44 -5.42 -32.72
N TYR A 519 7.15 -5.49 -32.38
CA TYR A 519 6.60 -6.59 -31.59
C TYR A 519 6.89 -7.95 -32.27
N LEU A 520 6.53 -8.11 -33.54
CA LEU A 520 6.73 -9.38 -34.24
C LEU A 520 8.21 -9.77 -34.33
N LYS A 521 9.13 -8.83 -34.56
CA LYS A 521 10.59 -9.10 -34.58
C LYS A 521 11.08 -9.73 -33.26
N LYS A 522 10.50 -9.30 -32.13
CA LYS A 522 10.80 -9.83 -30.79
C LYS A 522 10.18 -11.22 -30.52
N ARG A 523 9.36 -11.77 -31.43
CA ARG A 523 8.71 -13.09 -31.28
C ARG A 523 9.50 -14.21 -31.97
N SER A 524 9.29 -15.45 -31.50
CA SER A 524 9.96 -16.64 -32.03
C SER A 524 9.73 -16.82 -33.53
N ALA A 525 10.72 -17.39 -34.23
CA ALA A 525 10.60 -17.69 -35.66
C ALA A 525 9.41 -18.60 -35.96
N ASN A 526 9.12 -19.56 -35.08
CA ASN A 526 7.99 -20.47 -35.18
C ASN A 526 6.65 -19.73 -35.12
N LEU A 527 6.47 -18.81 -34.16
CA LEU A 527 5.25 -18.02 -34.04
C LEU A 527 5.05 -17.12 -35.28
N ARG A 528 6.10 -16.41 -35.71
CA ARG A 528 6.06 -15.55 -36.90
C ARG A 528 5.67 -16.34 -38.17
N SER A 529 6.27 -17.51 -38.37
CA SER A 529 5.97 -18.38 -39.51
C SER A 529 4.55 -18.92 -39.45
N SER A 530 4.09 -19.34 -38.27
CA SER A 530 2.72 -19.82 -38.05
C SER A 530 1.68 -18.76 -38.36
N ILE A 531 1.87 -17.53 -37.85
CA ILE A 531 1.02 -16.37 -38.13
C ILE A 531 0.92 -16.14 -39.63
N ARG A 532 2.06 -15.99 -40.31
CA ARG A 532 2.10 -15.71 -41.75
C ARG A 532 1.39 -16.78 -42.56
N ARG A 533 1.63 -18.06 -42.25
CA ARG A 533 1.00 -19.19 -42.94
C ARG A 533 -0.51 -19.20 -42.74
N ARG A 534 -0.98 -19.05 -41.50
CA ARG A 534 -2.42 -19.09 -41.15
C ARG A 534 -3.19 -17.91 -41.74
N CYS A 535 -2.67 -16.69 -41.62
CA CYS A 535 -3.29 -15.51 -42.22
C CYS A 535 -3.36 -15.63 -43.74
N LYS A 536 -2.30 -16.13 -44.40
CA LYS A 536 -2.30 -16.35 -45.85
C LYS A 536 -3.33 -17.39 -46.29
N ALA A 537 -3.41 -18.53 -45.60
CA ALA A 537 -4.37 -19.59 -45.91
C ALA A 537 -5.81 -19.09 -45.74
N PHE A 538 -6.10 -18.44 -44.62
CA PHE A 538 -7.43 -17.88 -44.35
C PHE A 538 -7.87 -16.86 -45.41
N ALA A 539 -6.98 -15.95 -45.81
CA ALA A 539 -7.28 -14.97 -46.85
C ALA A 539 -7.45 -15.59 -48.25
N ALA A 540 -6.64 -16.61 -48.59
CA ALA A 540 -6.71 -17.29 -49.88
C ALA A 540 -8.07 -17.97 -50.13
N ASP A 541 -8.69 -18.47 -49.06
CA ASP A 541 -9.97 -19.19 -49.13
C ASP A 541 -11.19 -18.26 -48.93
N GLY A 542 -11.00 -16.94 -49.06
CA GLY A 542 -12.07 -15.93 -48.99
C GLY A 542 -12.39 -15.45 -47.56
N GLY A 543 -11.45 -15.57 -46.64
CA GLY A 543 -11.58 -15.09 -45.27
C GLY A 543 -11.48 -13.57 -45.14
N THR A 544 -12.39 -12.95 -44.39
CA THR A 544 -12.41 -11.53 -44.06
C THR A 544 -12.43 -11.30 -42.55
N LEU A 545 -11.94 -10.14 -42.11
CA LEU A 545 -11.85 -9.74 -40.71
C LEU A 545 -12.41 -8.34 -40.52
N ASP A 546 -13.13 -8.12 -39.43
CA ASP A 546 -13.76 -6.84 -39.10
C ASP A 546 -13.80 -6.62 -37.58
N ILE A 547 -13.93 -5.36 -37.16
CA ILE A 547 -14.00 -4.95 -35.75
C ILE A 547 -15.21 -4.05 -35.57
N VAL A 548 -16.11 -4.42 -34.67
CA VAL A 548 -17.22 -3.58 -34.22
C VAL A 548 -16.76 -2.81 -32.98
N THR A 549 -16.92 -1.49 -33.00
CA THR A 549 -16.46 -0.58 -31.92
C THR A 549 -17.54 0.35 -31.40
N THR A 550 -18.61 0.58 -32.15
CA THR A 550 -19.67 1.54 -31.84
C THR A 550 -21.02 0.84 -31.59
N LEU A 551 -22.04 1.62 -31.25
CA LEU A 551 -23.41 1.14 -31.08
C LEU A 551 -24.11 0.81 -32.41
N GLU A 552 -23.53 1.19 -33.55
CA GLU A 552 -24.08 0.88 -34.86
C GLU A 552 -24.00 -0.64 -35.10
N GLN A 553 -25.13 -1.27 -35.45
CA GLN A 553 -25.26 -2.71 -35.66
C GLN A 553 -24.86 -3.59 -34.45
N ILE A 554 -24.85 -3.04 -33.23
CA ILE A 554 -24.38 -3.75 -32.05
C ILE A 554 -25.23 -5.00 -31.71
N GLU A 555 -26.54 -4.94 -31.96
CA GLU A 555 -27.43 -6.08 -31.72
C GLU A 555 -27.16 -7.23 -32.69
N GLU A 556 -26.90 -6.94 -33.96
CA GLU A 556 -26.50 -7.95 -34.96
C GLU A 556 -25.15 -8.58 -34.56
N ALA A 557 -24.19 -7.77 -34.10
CA ALA A 557 -22.91 -8.25 -33.60
C ALA A 557 -23.05 -9.14 -32.35
N ILE A 558 -23.97 -8.83 -31.44
CA ILE A 558 -24.27 -9.66 -30.27
C ILE A 558 -24.84 -11.02 -30.70
N VAL A 559 -25.77 -11.02 -31.66
CA VAL A 559 -26.34 -12.26 -32.22
C VAL A 559 -25.25 -13.12 -32.87
N ASP A 560 -24.39 -12.51 -33.69
CA ASP A 560 -23.24 -13.18 -34.30
C ASP A 560 -22.32 -13.78 -33.23
N PHE A 561 -21.96 -13.00 -32.20
CA PHE A 561 -21.11 -13.46 -31.11
C PHE A 561 -21.72 -14.66 -30.35
N GLN A 562 -23.00 -14.57 -30.00
CA GLN A 562 -23.73 -15.64 -29.31
C GLN A 562 -23.83 -16.90 -30.17
N GLY A 563 -24.09 -16.75 -31.47
CA GLY A 563 -24.15 -17.87 -32.42
C GLY A 563 -22.82 -18.63 -32.49
N ILE A 564 -21.70 -17.91 -32.56
CA ILE A 564 -20.35 -18.54 -32.50
C ILE A 564 -20.09 -19.18 -31.15
N TYR A 565 -20.53 -18.55 -30.06
CA TYR A 565 -20.33 -19.11 -28.73
C TYR A 565 -21.06 -20.45 -28.57
N ALA A 566 -22.29 -20.56 -29.08
CA ALA A 566 -23.09 -21.78 -29.06
C ALA A 566 -22.50 -22.90 -29.94
N ALA A 567 -21.82 -22.56 -31.03
CA ALA A 567 -21.13 -23.51 -31.91
C ALA A 567 -19.71 -23.88 -31.44
N SER A 568 -19.25 -23.32 -30.32
CA SER A 568 -17.90 -23.52 -29.80
C SER A 568 -17.82 -24.72 -28.85
N TRP A 569 -16.62 -25.25 -28.60
CA TRP A 569 -16.35 -26.31 -27.62
C TRP A 569 -16.62 -25.89 -26.16
N LYS A 570 -17.07 -24.65 -25.94
CA LYS A 570 -17.24 -24.04 -24.62
C LYS A 570 -18.55 -24.46 -23.98
N LYS A 571 -18.53 -24.58 -22.64
CA LYS A 571 -19.76 -24.78 -21.87
C LYS A 571 -20.68 -23.56 -22.05
N PRO A 572 -22.01 -23.77 -22.13
CA PRO A 572 -22.96 -22.66 -22.13
C PRO A 572 -22.72 -21.70 -20.98
N GLU A 573 -22.92 -20.41 -21.23
CA GLU A 573 -22.80 -19.38 -20.18
C GLU A 573 -23.88 -19.58 -19.12
N PRO A 574 -23.53 -19.58 -17.83
CA PRO A 574 -24.54 -19.66 -16.77
C PRO A 574 -25.31 -18.34 -16.61
N TYR A 575 -24.76 -17.22 -17.10
CA TYR A 575 -25.41 -15.90 -17.13
C TYR A 575 -25.47 -15.39 -18.58
N PRO A 576 -26.51 -15.77 -19.34
CA PRO A 576 -26.56 -15.55 -20.79
C PRO A 576 -26.58 -14.06 -21.18
N GLU A 577 -27.17 -13.19 -20.35
CA GLU A 577 -27.27 -11.75 -20.60
C GLU A 577 -26.05 -10.94 -20.15
N PHE A 578 -25.13 -11.52 -19.37
CA PHE A 578 -23.95 -10.79 -18.88
C PHE A 578 -23.08 -10.26 -20.03
N VAL A 579 -22.71 -11.13 -20.98
CA VAL A 579 -21.82 -10.73 -22.09
C VAL A 579 -22.51 -9.78 -23.08
N PRO A 580 -23.76 -10.01 -23.52
CA PRO A 580 -24.52 -9.03 -24.29
C PRO A 580 -24.60 -7.65 -23.62
N SER A 581 -24.93 -7.59 -22.33
CA SER A 581 -24.97 -6.33 -21.58
C SER A 581 -23.61 -5.66 -21.50
N LEU A 582 -22.54 -6.42 -21.26
CA LEU A 582 -21.17 -5.91 -21.29
C LEU A 582 -20.81 -5.32 -22.66
N ILE A 583 -21.13 -6.00 -23.76
CA ILE A 583 -20.86 -5.52 -25.13
C ILE A 583 -21.54 -4.15 -25.37
N ARG A 584 -22.82 -4.01 -25.01
CA ARG A 584 -23.55 -2.74 -25.13
C ARG A 584 -22.90 -1.63 -24.29
N GLN A 585 -22.54 -1.95 -23.05
CA GLN A 585 -21.93 -1.01 -22.12
C GLN A 585 -20.57 -0.50 -22.59
N LEU A 586 -19.75 -1.40 -23.15
CA LEU A 586 -18.44 -1.09 -23.73
C LEU A 586 -18.56 -0.26 -25.02
N ALA A 587 -19.52 -0.59 -25.89
CA ALA A 587 -19.77 0.15 -27.12
C ALA A 587 -20.17 1.61 -26.83
N ALA A 588 -21.07 1.81 -25.86
CA ALA A 588 -21.51 3.13 -25.42
C ALA A 588 -20.36 4.00 -24.85
N ARG A 589 -19.28 3.37 -24.37
CA ARG A 589 -18.10 4.05 -23.78
C ARG A 589 -16.91 4.13 -24.75
N GLY A 590 -17.04 3.62 -25.98
CA GLY A 590 -15.93 3.55 -26.95
C GLY A 590 -14.82 2.55 -26.58
N MET A 591 -15.05 1.70 -25.57
CA MET A 591 -14.09 0.73 -25.04
C MET A 591 -14.14 -0.63 -25.75
N LEU A 592 -15.11 -0.83 -26.65
CA LEU A 592 -15.35 -2.12 -27.31
C LEU A 592 -14.40 -2.33 -28.50
N ARG A 593 -13.75 -3.49 -28.56
CA ARG A 593 -13.18 -4.04 -29.80
C ARG A 593 -13.69 -5.46 -29.98
N LEU A 594 -14.80 -5.61 -30.70
CA LEU A 594 -15.43 -6.90 -30.98
C LEU A 594 -15.06 -7.37 -32.38
N GLY A 595 -14.09 -8.26 -32.49
CA GLY A 595 -13.56 -8.74 -33.77
C GLY A 595 -14.27 -9.99 -34.27
N PHE A 596 -14.56 -10.04 -35.57
CA PHE A 596 -15.15 -11.20 -36.26
C PHE A 596 -14.26 -11.71 -37.39
N ALA A 597 -14.19 -13.03 -37.52
CA ALA A 597 -13.61 -13.69 -38.69
C ALA A 597 -14.73 -14.36 -39.48
N ARG A 598 -14.82 -14.02 -40.76
CA ARG A 598 -15.85 -14.55 -41.66
C ARG A 598 -15.19 -15.30 -42.81
N LEU A 599 -15.73 -16.46 -43.16
CA LEU A 599 -15.32 -17.23 -44.34
C LEU A 599 -16.52 -17.33 -45.28
N ASN A 600 -16.40 -16.79 -46.50
CA ASN A 600 -17.52 -16.75 -47.46
C ASN A 600 -18.81 -16.17 -46.84
N LYS A 601 -18.69 -15.04 -46.13
CA LYS A 601 -19.76 -14.33 -45.39
C LYS A 601 -20.32 -15.03 -44.14
N ARG A 602 -19.90 -16.25 -43.81
CA ARG A 602 -20.27 -16.92 -42.55
C ARG A 602 -19.29 -16.55 -41.45
N THR A 603 -19.78 -16.03 -40.33
CA THR A 603 -18.96 -15.85 -39.11
C THR A 603 -18.50 -17.22 -38.61
N ILE A 604 -17.20 -17.36 -38.35
CA ILE A 604 -16.59 -18.62 -37.85
C ILE A 604 -15.81 -18.43 -36.55
N ALA A 605 -15.48 -17.18 -36.19
CA ALA A 605 -14.88 -16.87 -34.90
C ALA A 605 -15.20 -15.43 -34.47
N ALA A 606 -15.18 -15.21 -33.16
CA ALA A 606 -15.36 -13.91 -32.56
C ALA A 606 -14.43 -13.71 -31.36
N GLN A 607 -13.96 -12.48 -31.15
CA GLN A 607 -13.17 -12.07 -29.99
C GLN A 607 -13.67 -10.75 -29.41
N LEU A 608 -13.94 -10.75 -28.11
CA LEU A 608 -14.31 -9.57 -27.33
C LEU A 608 -13.07 -9.04 -26.61
N TRP A 609 -12.66 -7.82 -26.95
CA TRP A 609 -11.57 -7.10 -26.32
C TRP A 609 -12.09 -5.80 -25.69
N ILE A 610 -11.47 -5.42 -24.57
CA ILE A 610 -11.79 -4.21 -23.81
C ILE A 610 -10.59 -3.29 -23.87
N VAL A 611 -10.76 -2.08 -24.40
CA VAL A 611 -9.72 -1.06 -24.45
C VAL A 611 -10.05 0.04 -23.45
N ASP A 612 -9.22 0.16 -22.42
CA ASP A 612 -9.31 1.18 -21.38
C ASP A 612 -8.02 2.01 -21.36
N ARG A 613 -8.12 3.29 -21.74
CA ARG A 613 -7.02 4.26 -21.92
C ARG A 613 -5.84 3.70 -22.72
N ASN A 614 -4.88 3.09 -22.05
CA ASN A 614 -3.62 2.59 -22.61
C ASN A 614 -3.49 1.05 -22.49
N LYS A 615 -4.56 0.33 -22.16
CA LYS A 615 -4.54 -1.12 -21.98
C LYS A 615 -5.63 -1.80 -22.81
N ALA A 616 -5.24 -2.80 -23.61
CA ALA A 616 -6.16 -3.71 -24.27
C ALA A 616 -6.23 -5.05 -23.52
N SER A 617 -7.42 -5.47 -23.12
CA SER A 617 -7.67 -6.71 -22.40
C SER A 617 -8.39 -7.72 -23.29
N ILE A 618 -7.79 -8.90 -23.47
CA ILE A 618 -8.33 -9.99 -24.29
C ILE A 618 -9.34 -10.76 -23.44
N TYR A 619 -10.60 -10.33 -23.49
CA TYR A 619 -11.62 -10.77 -22.54
C TYR A 619 -12.23 -12.13 -22.89
N LYS A 620 -12.64 -12.33 -24.15
CA LYS A 620 -13.27 -13.58 -24.57
C LYS A 620 -12.98 -13.94 -26.02
N VAL A 621 -12.76 -15.22 -26.28
CA VAL A 621 -12.59 -15.80 -27.63
C VAL A 621 -13.52 -16.99 -27.81
N ALA A 622 -14.13 -17.10 -28.98
CA ALA A 622 -14.87 -18.29 -29.40
C ALA A 622 -14.67 -18.52 -30.89
N TYR A 623 -14.69 -19.78 -31.31
CA TYR A 623 -14.70 -20.16 -32.71
C TYR A 623 -15.50 -21.44 -32.90
N ASP A 624 -16.05 -21.60 -34.10
CA ASP A 624 -16.73 -22.79 -34.59
C ASP A 624 -15.70 -23.91 -34.82
N GLU A 625 -15.85 -25.02 -34.10
CA GLU A 625 -14.89 -26.11 -34.09
C GLU A 625 -14.70 -26.75 -35.48
N ALA A 626 -15.72 -26.69 -36.35
CA ALA A 626 -15.64 -27.19 -37.73
C ALA A 626 -14.55 -26.46 -38.56
N PHE A 627 -14.16 -25.26 -38.15
CA PHE A 627 -13.17 -24.44 -38.85
C PHE A 627 -11.83 -24.33 -38.08
N ALA A 628 -11.60 -25.20 -37.09
CA ALA A 628 -10.39 -25.17 -36.27
C ALA A 628 -9.09 -25.30 -37.10
N SER A 629 -9.13 -25.94 -38.28
CA SER A 629 -8.00 -26.08 -39.20
C SER A 629 -7.42 -24.74 -39.67
N TYR A 630 -8.25 -23.70 -39.79
CA TYR A 630 -7.83 -22.33 -40.12
C TYR A 630 -7.21 -21.58 -38.94
N ALA A 631 -7.35 -22.12 -37.72
CA ALA A 631 -7.00 -21.45 -36.47
C ALA A 631 -7.53 -19.99 -36.40
N PRO A 632 -8.84 -19.77 -36.62
CA PRO A 632 -9.40 -18.44 -36.77
C PRO A 632 -9.23 -17.56 -35.52
N GLY A 633 -9.14 -18.17 -34.33
CA GLY A 633 -8.76 -17.46 -33.11
C GLY A 633 -7.35 -16.84 -33.17
N THR A 634 -6.37 -17.54 -33.74
CA THR A 634 -5.03 -16.96 -33.96
C THR A 634 -5.08 -15.79 -34.94
N VAL A 635 -5.82 -15.95 -36.04
CA VAL A 635 -5.96 -14.91 -37.07
C VAL A 635 -6.60 -13.65 -36.47
N LEU A 636 -7.66 -13.80 -35.66
CA LEU A 636 -8.29 -12.70 -34.95
C LEU A 636 -7.37 -12.03 -33.94
N THR A 637 -6.63 -12.81 -33.14
CA THR A 637 -5.69 -12.23 -32.17
C THR A 637 -4.62 -11.40 -32.88
N VAL A 638 -4.10 -11.85 -34.03
CA VAL A 638 -3.15 -11.06 -34.84
C VAL A 638 -3.76 -9.73 -35.29
N TYR A 639 -4.97 -9.79 -35.84
CA TYR A 639 -5.64 -8.61 -36.37
C TYR A 639 -5.98 -7.59 -35.29
N LEU A 640 -6.52 -8.05 -34.16
CA LEU A 640 -6.84 -7.19 -33.02
C LEU A 640 -5.57 -6.66 -32.34
N MET A 641 -4.51 -7.47 -32.18
CA MET A 641 -3.24 -6.96 -31.66
C MET A 641 -2.67 -5.85 -32.55
N GLN A 642 -2.67 -6.05 -33.87
CA GLN A 642 -2.20 -5.03 -34.79
C GLN A 642 -3.05 -3.75 -34.66
N HIS A 643 -4.38 -3.87 -34.62
CA HIS A 643 -5.27 -2.73 -34.45
C HIS A 643 -5.01 -1.97 -33.15
N VAL A 644 -4.93 -2.65 -32.00
CA VAL A 644 -4.76 -1.95 -30.72
C VAL A 644 -3.36 -1.31 -30.58
N ILE A 645 -2.34 -1.86 -31.23
CA ILE A 645 -0.98 -1.30 -31.23
C ILE A 645 -0.87 -0.11 -32.19
N GLU A 646 -1.41 -0.23 -33.40
CA GLU A 646 -1.22 0.76 -34.47
C GLU A 646 -2.28 1.85 -34.49
N GLN A 647 -3.51 1.58 -34.05
CA GLN A 647 -4.64 2.52 -34.09
C GLN A 647 -5.00 3.01 -32.70
N ASP A 648 -5.15 2.11 -31.72
CA ASP A 648 -5.50 2.51 -30.35
C ASP A 648 -4.28 2.97 -29.52
N HIS A 649 -3.07 2.71 -30.01
CA HIS A 649 -1.80 3.06 -29.36
C HIS A 649 -1.70 2.63 -27.89
N VAL A 650 -2.18 1.42 -27.58
CA VAL A 650 -2.11 0.89 -26.22
C VAL A 650 -0.67 0.63 -25.80
N ALA A 651 -0.36 0.90 -24.53
CA ALA A 651 0.92 0.59 -23.90
C ALA A 651 0.99 -0.85 -23.36
N GLU A 652 -0.16 -1.48 -23.13
CA GLU A 652 -0.25 -2.84 -22.59
C GLU A 652 -1.33 -3.68 -23.32
N VAL A 653 -1.02 -4.95 -23.60
CA VAL A 653 -2.02 -5.97 -24.02
C VAL A 653 -2.03 -7.11 -22.99
N ASP A 654 -3.20 -7.48 -22.46
CA ASP A 654 -3.34 -8.36 -21.30
C ASP A 654 -4.26 -9.56 -21.57
N PHE A 655 -3.82 -10.79 -21.24
CA PHE A 655 -4.63 -12.01 -21.32
C PHE A 655 -5.50 -12.28 -20.08
N LEU A 656 -5.48 -11.41 -19.08
CA LEU A 656 -6.29 -11.44 -17.88
C LEU A 656 -6.06 -12.70 -17.01
N ILE A 657 -6.87 -13.75 -17.19
CA ILE A 657 -6.92 -14.90 -16.28
C ILE A 657 -6.25 -16.11 -16.93
N GLY A 658 -5.27 -16.71 -16.23
CA GLY A 658 -4.73 -18.03 -16.55
C GLY A 658 -3.27 -18.01 -17.03
N ASP A 659 -2.55 -19.08 -16.69
CA ASP A 659 -1.09 -19.22 -16.82
C ASP A 659 -0.67 -20.22 -17.91
N ASP A 660 -1.50 -20.35 -18.95
CA ASP A 660 -1.30 -21.34 -20.00
C ASP A 660 -0.04 -21.04 -20.83
N GLY A 661 0.77 -22.07 -21.10
CA GLY A 661 2.06 -21.92 -21.78
C GLY A 661 1.99 -21.30 -23.18
N TYR A 662 0.85 -21.41 -23.89
CA TYR A 662 0.69 -20.76 -25.19
C TYR A 662 0.65 -19.22 -25.07
N LYS A 663 0.14 -18.67 -23.97
CA LYS A 663 0.07 -17.21 -23.76
C LYS A 663 1.45 -16.58 -23.70
N ALA A 664 2.41 -17.29 -23.09
CA ALA A 664 3.81 -16.90 -23.04
C ALA A 664 4.44 -16.73 -24.44
N THR A 665 3.90 -17.40 -25.46
CA THR A 665 4.42 -17.24 -26.84
C THR A 665 4.08 -15.87 -27.42
N TRP A 666 2.92 -15.30 -27.03
CA TRP A 666 2.46 -13.98 -27.47
C TRP A 666 2.98 -12.84 -26.58
N MET A 667 3.21 -13.12 -25.29
CA MET A 667 3.46 -12.08 -24.29
C MET A 667 4.92 -11.94 -23.90
N SER A 668 5.30 -10.82 -23.29
CA SER A 668 6.69 -10.53 -22.86
C SER A 668 6.88 -10.76 -21.37
N ASP A 669 5.86 -10.49 -20.57
CA ASP A 669 5.93 -10.45 -19.12
C ASP A 669 4.85 -11.36 -18.51
N ARG A 670 5.12 -11.82 -17.28
CA ARG A 670 4.18 -12.55 -16.44
C ARG A 670 4.06 -11.86 -15.09
N ARG A 671 2.85 -11.68 -14.59
CA ARG A 671 2.54 -11.21 -13.24
C ARG A 671 1.66 -12.19 -12.50
N GLU A 672 1.62 -12.09 -11.18
CA GLU A 672 0.83 -12.98 -10.33
C GLU A 672 -0.37 -12.26 -9.75
N ARG A 673 -1.50 -12.96 -9.68
CA ARG A 673 -2.70 -12.52 -8.99
C ARG A 673 -2.87 -13.33 -7.72
N TRP A 674 -3.13 -12.63 -6.64
CA TRP A 674 -3.16 -13.16 -5.28
C TRP A 674 -4.52 -12.91 -4.65
N GLY A 675 -4.85 -13.69 -3.62
CA GLY A 675 -6.01 -13.48 -2.80
C GLY A 675 -5.63 -13.35 -1.33
N ILE A 676 -6.57 -12.85 -0.54
CA ILE A 676 -6.50 -12.77 0.91
C ILE A 676 -7.61 -13.65 1.47
N VAL A 677 -7.28 -14.51 2.44
CA VAL A 677 -8.27 -15.20 3.28
C VAL A 677 -7.95 -14.88 4.73
N ALA A 678 -8.93 -14.41 5.49
CA ALA A 678 -8.74 -14.04 6.87
C ALA A 678 -9.78 -14.71 7.77
N TYR A 679 -9.34 -15.16 8.94
CA TYR A 679 -10.19 -15.85 9.89
C TYR A 679 -10.41 -15.00 11.14
N ASN A 680 -11.63 -15.03 11.67
CA ASN A 680 -11.99 -14.33 12.89
C ASN A 680 -11.76 -15.23 14.12
N PRO A 681 -10.71 -14.98 14.93
CA PRO A 681 -10.42 -15.82 16.09
C PRO A 681 -11.42 -15.65 17.23
N ARG A 682 -12.28 -14.60 17.20
CA ARG A 682 -13.32 -14.39 18.23
C ARG A 682 -14.46 -15.39 18.14
N THR A 683 -14.63 -16.03 16.98
CA THR A 683 -15.71 -17.01 16.75
C THR A 683 -15.15 -18.42 16.81
N ILE A 684 -15.90 -19.35 17.40
CA ILE A 684 -15.47 -20.76 17.54
C ILE A 684 -15.21 -21.39 16.16
N ILE A 685 -16.08 -21.12 15.19
CA ILE A 685 -15.96 -21.62 13.82
C ILE A 685 -14.77 -20.98 13.11
N GLY A 686 -14.60 -19.66 13.21
CA GLY A 686 -13.45 -18.96 12.62
C GLY A 686 -12.13 -19.46 13.20
N PHE A 687 -12.08 -19.73 14.50
CA PHE A 687 -10.91 -20.33 15.16
C PHE A 687 -10.63 -21.76 14.66
N ALA A 688 -11.64 -22.62 14.53
CA ALA A 688 -11.46 -23.96 14.00
C ALA A 688 -10.93 -23.93 12.54
N LEU A 689 -11.43 -23.00 11.72
CA LEU A 689 -10.95 -22.80 10.35
C LEU A 689 -9.50 -22.29 10.32
N LEU A 690 -9.14 -21.37 11.21
CA LEU A 690 -7.78 -20.89 11.39
C LEU A 690 -6.81 -22.04 11.72
N VAL A 691 -7.17 -22.90 12.67
CA VAL A 691 -6.33 -24.05 13.05
C VAL A 691 -6.12 -24.98 11.86
N ASN A 692 -7.17 -25.25 11.08
CA ASN A 692 -7.07 -26.05 9.85
C ASN A 692 -6.17 -25.40 8.80
N GLU A 693 -6.20 -24.07 8.66
CA GLU A 693 -5.30 -23.38 7.73
C GLU A 693 -3.83 -23.46 8.20
N LEU A 694 -3.58 -23.26 9.49
CA LEU A 694 -2.24 -23.36 10.07
C LEU A 694 -1.65 -24.76 9.94
N THR A 695 -2.45 -25.81 10.14
CA THR A 695 -1.98 -27.20 9.94
C THR A 695 -1.62 -27.44 8.47
N ARG A 696 -2.41 -26.94 7.52
CA ARG A 696 -2.09 -27.03 6.07
C ARG A 696 -0.79 -26.31 5.73
N VAL A 697 -0.57 -25.11 6.27
CA VAL A 697 0.66 -24.33 6.05
C VAL A 697 1.88 -25.05 6.66
N ALA A 698 1.76 -25.54 7.89
CA ALA A 698 2.82 -26.29 8.57
C ALA A 698 3.18 -27.58 7.83
N VAL A 699 2.17 -28.36 7.40
CA VAL A 699 2.38 -29.58 6.60
C VAL A 699 3.06 -29.25 5.27
N LYS A 700 2.63 -28.19 4.55
CA LYS A 700 3.31 -27.76 3.31
C LYS A 700 4.77 -27.38 3.56
N ALA A 701 5.08 -26.68 4.65
CA ALA A 701 6.45 -26.30 5.00
C ALA A 701 7.32 -27.54 5.33
N VAL A 702 6.78 -28.49 6.08
CA VAL A 702 7.44 -29.77 6.41
C VAL A 702 7.67 -30.60 5.14
N VAL A 703 6.67 -30.75 4.27
CA VAL A 703 6.80 -31.46 2.99
C VAL A 703 7.83 -30.80 2.09
N LYS A 704 7.88 -29.45 2.02
CA LYS A 704 8.89 -28.73 1.25
C LYS A 704 10.30 -28.95 1.81
N ARG A 705 10.45 -29.01 3.15
CA ARG A 705 11.73 -29.29 3.82
C ARG A 705 12.18 -30.73 3.56
N ILE A 706 11.27 -31.71 3.70
CA ILE A 706 11.53 -33.12 3.39
C ILE A 706 11.89 -33.29 1.92
N ARG A 707 11.17 -32.67 0.98
CA ARG A 707 11.51 -32.69 -0.45
C ARG A 707 12.88 -32.10 -0.72
N ARG A 708 13.26 -30.99 -0.07
CA ARG A 708 14.57 -30.35 -0.23
C ARG A 708 15.70 -31.23 0.30
N THR A 709 15.49 -31.86 1.46
CA THR A 709 16.44 -32.83 2.04
C THR A 709 16.56 -34.07 1.17
N LEU A 710 15.45 -34.64 0.69
CA LEU A 710 15.46 -35.75 -0.26
C LEU A 710 16.16 -35.40 -1.57
N TRP A 711 15.97 -34.19 -2.09
CA TRP A 711 16.67 -33.71 -3.29
C TRP A 711 18.18 -33.51 -3.05
N GLN A 712 18.57 -33.05 -1.86
CA GLN A 712 19.97 -32.98 -1.44
C GLN A 712 20.59 -34.37 -1.28
N VAL A 713 19.88 -35.33 -0.69
CA VAL A 713 20.33 -36.72 -0.55
C VAL A 713 20.44 -37.40 -1.92
N LEU A 714 19.43 -37.23 -2.79
CA LEU A 714 19.42 -37.77 -4.15
C LEU A 714 20.48 -37.12 -5.07
N SER A 715 20.79 -35.84 -4.88
CA SER A 715 21.87 -35.18 -5.63
C SER A 715 23.28 -35.57 -5.13
N ILE A 716 23.41 -35.96 -3.86
CA ILE A 716 24.64 -36.56 -3.31
C ILE A 716 24.81 -37.99 -3.82
N SER A 717 23.75 -38.80 -3.88
CA SER A 717 23.79 -40.14 -4.49
C SER A 717 24.11 -40.10 -5.99
N ARG A 718 23.52 -39.16 -6.75
CA ARG A 718 23.89 -38.96 -8.17
C ARG A 718 25.34 -38.50 -8.38
N ARG A 719 25.93 -37.77 -7.43
CA ARG A 719 27.37 -37.41 -7.48
C ARG A 719 28.29 -38.57 -7.11
N GLN A 720 27.81 -39.56 -6.35
CA GLN A 720 28.55 -40.79 -6.06
C GLN A 720 28.46 -41.81 -7.21
N GLU A 721 27.32 -41.95 -7.88
CA GLU A 721 27.19 -42.82 -9.08
C GLU A 721 28.01 -42.32 -10.27
N VAL A 722 28.14 -41.00 -10.47
CA VAL A 722 29.00 -40.43 -11.52
C VAL A 722 30.50 -40.61 -11.23
N ARG A 723 30.89 -40.90 -9.97
CA ARG A 723 32.27 -41.24 -9.59
C ARG A 723 32.60 -42.73 -9.68
N SER A 724 31.60 -43.63 -9.72
CA SER A 724 31.81 -45.08 -9.80
C SER A 724 31.61 -45.69 -11.19
N GLY A 725 31.01 -44.97 -12.14
CA GLY A 725 30.72 -45.47 -13.48
C GLY A 725 31.66 -44.97 -14.57
N SER A 726 32.93 -45.43 -14.60
CA SER A 726 33.76 -45.33 -15.79
C SER A 726 33.81 -46.68 -16.53
N VAL A 727 33.66 -46.60 -17.86
CA VAL A 727 33.95 -47.64 -18.87
C VAL A 727 32.78 -48.58 -19.24
N LYS A 728 32.03 -48.21 -20.28
CA LYS A 728 32.05 -48.87 -21.61
C LYS A 728 31.18 -48.09 -22.61
N ARG A 729 31.82 -47.54 -23.64
CA ARG A 729 31.16 -47.09 -24.88
C ARG A 729 30.83 -48.33 -25.71
N THR A 730 29.57 -48.48 -26.10
CA THR A 730 29.19 -49.29 -27.26
C THR A 730 28.19 -48.51 -28.09
N VAL A 731 28.49 -48.40 -29.37
CA VAL A 731 27.73 -47.72 -30.43
C VAL A 731 26.61 -48.64 -30.90
N SER A 732 25.38 -48.14 -31.06
CA SER A 732 24.42 -48.67 -32.04
C SER A 732 23.31 -47.67 -32.41
N HIS A 733 22.84 -47.79 -33.65
CA HIS A 733 21.96 -46.94 -34.44
C HIS A 733 20.55 -46.59 -33.91
N ARG A 734 20.04 -45.42 -34.38
CA ARG A 734 18.68 -44.94 -34.82
C ARG A 734 17.41 -45.80 -34.52
N PRO A 735 16.15 -45.25 -34.49
CA PRO A 735 15.63 -44.06 -35.21
C PRO A 735 14.57 -43.18 -34.46
N SER A 736 14.08 -42.19 -35.21
CA SER A 736 12.92 -41.29 -35.05
C SER A 736 11.59 -41.87 -34.52
N GLY A 737 10.77 -41.00 -33.91
CA GLY A 737 9.29 -41.11 -33.95
C GLY A 737 8.53 -40.49 -32.78
N ASP A 738 7.70 -39.48 -33.10
CA ASP A 738 6.39 -39.13 -32.51
C ASP A 738 6.27 -38.84 -30.98
N LYS A 739 5.30 -38.13 -30.42
CA LYS A 739 4.24 -37.13 -30.73
C LYS A 739 3.58 -36.84 -29.36
N TYR A 740 2.71 -35.82 -29.30
CA TYR A 740 1.66 -35.61 -28.26
C TYR A 740 2.12 -34.92 -26.95
N THR A 741 1.37 -34.02 -26.31
CA THR A 741 -0.03 -33.55 -26.46
C THR A 741 -0.23 -32.33 -25.56
N GLY A 742 -0.98 -31.35 -26.07
CA GLY A 742 -2.10 -30.65 -25.40
C GLY A 742 -1.88 -29.99 -24.06
#